data_AF-A0A960M8F0-F1
#
_entry.id   AF-A0A960M8F0-F1
#
_cell.length_a   1.000
_cell.length_b   1.000
_cell.length_c   1.000
_cell.angle_alpha   90.00
_cell.angle_beta   90.00
_cell.angle_gamma   90.00
#
_symmetry.space_group_name_H-M   'P 1'
#
loop_
_entity.id
_entity.type
_entity.pdbx_description
1 polymer ?
#
loop_
_entity_poly.entity_id
_entity_poly.type
_entity_poly.pdbx_seq_one_letter_code
_entity_poly.pdbx_strand_id
1 'polypeptide(L)'
;MALLGDFEFQSKTFPDLEQVINGFHGKSFLELNIHEKSDAISRTLYNLIQKEEGPTFLLGAVVDYISRIKREAVIESYSFSSFELWLNQFSGLTKEENYRIRAKIVGKWVPRDTYQIYFPIGMGKTYRGTHFVTAHMSPDLDTTVASFWGWIDSFAARVSEGLHVWNVPGGPPYTQVEITLLFKDLFGSEIFNCIAKTRLSLTVTSLDLMTQTGMSKRGTEHLALSFDHERTRNAVVVVDDQGYYLGDWRSIDVEGVRQIVMSLNNCLMWLESNLHIHLISCFAKTDLSVSHISKVIRDILNVKIGECEPAKELPQKQLQFVHDYLFKVLHVEKGIEATFEDFALSMEKMGIVNFTQIITWLKSLIESDLFDASGKLTENRPRIFNQLEVLVKMLAEAFHSIRRFVDRLEIAFKIKTEVFGFVPQYLSHRTDVEEIRSKIGNYTYLTVNRTDVDGRLVPIGLVQAADLQKEPLGTVTLRDFCNREEMNIPSYLEVISVIDHHKSTLNTDMPPRAIISDAQSSNAIVAQMAFQVNDMYGTGGMTLEQVETQLKELEKDLSTSVSIRKMQRLLQRKKVIQSDCYHYIDSKREFAEYLHFVYAILDDTDLLTKVTRIDVEIMASLLNRLKSLIERKEIEIVDFDDITEDHDFTKKAASRLLQNKDFYSLYSKVYLHKEQSVGENLEDCAKGLKSNIFSDTKILNMGNRVSQTKIFARNYTTFETYANELRRIWYQNAQNAFESNHEQLLHLHMISTVTSADDLFKGKEISYWHQDELWIWIPPVDGAAEKLKLFLSSFKSSPKIQAIGNWNIEFLGENAKELSQIFKESFLKIPQKMPDSKTAKGELPIAVLRYDAGRLNSRKGMIAPFLPKLSQ
;
A
#
# COMPACT_ATOMS: atom_id res chain seq x y z
N MET A 1 -0.77 -5.68 42.54
CA MET A 1 -0.18 -5.78 41.19
C MET A 1 -1.34 -5.86 40.22
N ALA A 2 -1.37 -5.00 39.21
CA ALA A 2 -2.39 -5.02 38.18
C ALA A 2 -2.22 -6.31 37.34
N LEU A 3 -3.29 -6.98 36.96
CA LEU A 3 -3.17 -8.14 36.07
C LEU A 3 -2.86 -7.64 34.64
N LEU A 4 -2.24 -8.49 33.81
CA LEU A 4 -1.95 -8.13 32.41
C LEU A 4 -3.19 -7.63 31.65
N GLY A 5 -4.34 -8.26 31.89
CA GLY A 5 -5.61 -7.88 31.29
C GLY A 5 -6.10 -6.51 31.72
N ASP A 6 -5.73 -6.00 32.90
CA ASP A 6 -6.20 -4.71 33.41
C ASP A 6 -5.49 -3.52 32.75
N PHE A 7 -4.45 -3.76 31.95
CA PHE A 7 -3.68 -2.71 31.30
C PHE A 7 -4.48 -2.07 30.15
N GLU A 8 -4.77 -0.78 30.30
CA GLU A 8 -5.36 0.03 29.23
C GLU A 8 -4.25 0.71 28.43
N PHE A 9 -4.19 0.42 27.14
CA PHE A 9 -3.29 1.10 26.24
C PHE A 9 -3.85 2.46 25.87
N GLN A 10 -3.20 3.53 26.34
CA GLN A 10 -3.59 4.89 25.97
C GLN A 10 -3.00 5.26 24.61
N SER A 11 -3.87 5.37 23.61
CA SER A 11 -3.51 5.91 22.31
C SER A 11 -3.02 7.35 22.46
N LYS A 12 -1.88 7.66 21.82
CA LYS A 12 -1.30 9.00 21.80
C LYS A 12 -1.82 9.73 20.56
N THR A 13 -2.32 10.94 20.74
CA THR A 13 -2.65 11.86 19.65
C THR A 13 -1.67 13.04 19.67
N PHE A 14 -1.52 13.73 18.54
CA PHE A 14 -0.69 14.92 18.51
C PHE A 14 -1.36 16.06 19.30
N PRO A 15 -0.60 16.85 20.09
CA PRO A 15 -1.12 18.06 20.72
C PRO A 15 -1.69 19.04 19.68
N ASP A 16 -2.76 19.75 20.05
CA ASP A 16 -3.40 20.79 19.24
C ASP A 16 -3.86 20.35 17.83
N LEU A 17 -4.10 19.06 17.61
CA LEU A 17 -4.49 18.52 16.31
C LEU A 17 -5.72 19.22 15.71
N GLU A 18 -6.71 19.58 16.53
CA GLU A 18 -7.87 20.36 16.10
C GLU A 18 -7.48 21.70 15.47
N GLN A 19 -6.55 22.44 16.06
CA GLN A 19 -6.09 23.72 15.52
C GLN A 19 -5.34 23.51 14.21
N VAL A 20 -4.54 22.45 14.13
CA VAL A 20 -3.81 22.07 12.91
C VAL A 20 -4.77 21.78 11.76
N ILE A 21 -5.81 20.97 11.98
CA ILE A 21 -6.76 20.62 10.93
C ILE A 21 -7.59 21.85 10.51
N ASN A 22 -8.05 22.66 11.47
CA ASN A 22 -8.75 23.92 11.17
C ASN A 22 -7.90 24.87 10.30
N GLY A 23 -6.58 24.85 10.44
CA GLY A 23 -5.67 25.61 9.59
C GLY A 23 -5.77 25.29 8.10
N PHE A 24 -6.13 24.05 7.74
CA PHE A 24 -6.31 23.65 6.34
C PHE A 24 -7.62 24.13 5.71
N HIS A 25 -8.54 24.69 6.49
CA HIS A 25 -9.75 25.35 5.96
C HIS A 25 -9.53 26.85 5.69
N GLY A 26 -8.32 27.36 5.91
CA GLY A 26 -7.95 28.74 5.59
C GLY A 26 -7.90 29.00 4.08
N LYS A 27 -8.23 30.23 3.67
CA LYS A 27 -8.24 30.66 2.26
C LYS A 27 -6.92 30.37 1.54
N SER A 28 -5.79 30.62 2.19
CA SER A 28 -4.46 30.38 1.63
C SER A 28 -4.18 28.91 1.30
N PHE A 29 -4.75 27.96 2.04
CA PHE A 29 -4.61 26.53 1.74
C PHE A 29 -5.57 26.11 0.63
N LEU A 30 -6.79 26.63 0.61
CA LEU A 30 -7.80 26.27 -0.39
C LEU A 30 -7.39 26.67 -1.82
N GLU A 31 -6.64 27.77 -1.96
CA GLU A 31 -6.09 28.25 -3.23
C GLU A 31 -4.96 27.38 -3.80
N LEU A 32 -4.37 26.47 -2.99
CA LEU A 32 -3.31 25.56 -3.43
C LEU A 32 -3.85 24.45 -4.35
N ASN A 33 -3.02 24.01 -5.30
CA ASN A 33 -3.33 22.84 -6.11
C ASN A 33 -3.20 21.53 -5.29
N ILE A 34 -3.65 20.42 -5.86
CA ILE A 34 -3.71 19.11 -5.16
C ILE A 34 -2.34 18.63 -4.63
N HIS A 35 -1.27 18.93 -5.36
CA HIS A 35 0.09 18.53 -4.98
C HIS A 35 0.63 19.40 -3.85
N GLU A 36 0.44 20.72 -3.94
CA GLU A 36 0.81 21.68 -2.89
C GLU A 36 0.06 21.42 -1.58
N LYS A 37 -1.24 21.10 -1.65
CA LYS A 37 -2.02 20.65 -0.48
C LYS A 37 -1.40 19.41 0.14
N SER A 38 -1.04 18.41 -0.68
CA SER A 38 -0.40 17.19 -0.20
C SER A 38 0.98 17.45 0.41
N ASP A 39 1.79 18.37 -0.13
CA ASP A 39 3.07 18.80 0.45
C ASP A 39 2.86 19.46 1.81
N ALA A 40 1.93 20.42 1.90
CA ALA A 40 1.64 21.15 3.13
C ALA A 40 1.14 20.22 4.25
N ILE A 41 0.24 19.28 3.94
CA ILE A 41 -0.23 18.26 4.87
C ILE A 41 0.95 17.38 5.34
N SER A 42 1.78 16.90 4.41
CA SER A 42 2.91 16.03 4.74
C SER A 42 3.98 16.74 5.58
N ARG A 43 4.30 17.99 5.24
CA ARG A 43 5.24 18.84 5.97
C ARG A 43 4.74 19.14 7.39
N THR A 44 3.43 19.35 7.54
CA THR A 44 2.81 19.55 8.85
C THR A 44 2.93 18.30 9.72
N LEU A 45 2.61 17.12 9.17
CA LEU A 45 2.78 15.84 9.86
C LEU A 45 4.23 15.59 10.25
N TYR A 46 5.18 15.86 9.34
CA TYR A 46 6.62 15.79 9.63
C TYR A 46 7.00 16.68 10.82
N ASN A 47 6.55 17.94 10.83
CA ASN A 47 6.83 18.87 11.93
C ASN A 47 6.26 18.40 13.27
N LEU A 48 5.05 17.81 13.26
CA LEU A 48 4.45 17.23 14.47
C LEU A 48 5.30 16.07 15.00
N ILE A 49 5.76 15.16 14.14
CA ILE A 49 6.64 14.05 14.52
C ILE A 49 8.01 14.56 14.99
N GLN A 50 8.55 15.59 14.35
CA GLN A 50 9.87 16.12 14.69
C GLN A 50 9.88 16.73 16.10
N LYS A 51 8.81 17.42 16.50
CA LYS A 51 8.66 18.08 17.82
C LYS A 51 8.61 17.11 18.99
N GLU A 52 8.19 15.86 18.78
CA GLU A 52 8.09 14.86 19.84
C GLU A 52 9.47 14.39 20.29
N GLU A 53 9.81 14.53 21.57
CA GLU A 53 11.05 14.01 22.13
C GLU A 53 11.02 12.49 22.25
N GLY A 54 12.15 11.83 21.98
CA GLY A 54 12.28 10.37 22.06
C GLY A 54 12.74 9.91 23.44
N PRO A 55 12.53 8.62 23.81
CA PRO A 55 11.87 7.56 23.03
C PRO A 55 10.36 7.80 22.88
N THR A 56 9.82 7.51 21.69
CA THR A 56 8.39 7.72 21.40
C THR A 56 7.90 6.73 20.34
N PHE A 57 6.65 6.29 20.46
CA PHE A 57 5.93 5.47 19.49
C PHE A 57 4.69 6.23 18.99
N LEU A 58 4.72 6.68 17.72
CA LEU A 58 3.73 7.63 17.17
C LEU A 58 2.81 7.05 16.11
N LEU A 59 2.81 5.74 15.85
CA LEU A 59 1.99 5.14 14.80
C LEU A 59 0.50 5.48 14.96
N GLY A 60 -0.06 5.36 16.17
CA GLY A 60 -1.45 5.73 16.46
C GLY A 60 -1.73 7.22 16.20
N ALA A 61 -0.83 8.12 16.61
CA ALA A 61 -0.96 9.57 16.36
C ALA A 61 -0.95 9.91 14.87
N VAL A 62 -0.11 9.22 14.09
CA VAL A 62 -0.04 9.38 12.63
C VAL A 62 -1.32 8.87 11.95
N VAL A 63 -1.84 7.73 12.40
CA VAL A 63 -3.11 7.17 11.89
C VAL A 63 -4.27 8.11 12.20
N ASP A 64 -4.34 8.65 13.42
CA ASP A 64 -5.35 9.64 13.81
C ASP A 64 -5.27 10.89 12.94
N TYR A 65 -4.07 11.47 12.73
CA TYR A 65 -3.87 12.60 11.82
C TYR A 65 -4.40 12.32 10.41
N ILE A 66 -4.00 11.20 9.80
CA ILE A 66 -4.42 10.84 8.44
C ILE A 66 -5.95 10.59 8.38
N SER A 67 -6.51 9.97 9.41
CA SER A 67 -7.94 9.76 9.56
C SER A 67 -8.72 11.08 9.59
N ARG A 68 -8.25 12.07 10.37
CA ARG A 68 -8.84 13.42 10.44
C ARG A 68 -8.85 14.11 9.07
N ILE A 69 -7.71 14.08 8.35
CA ILE A 69 -7.59 14.66 7.00
C ILE A 69 -8.66 14.09 6.05
N LYS A 70 -8.89 12.78 6.09
CA LYS A 70 -9.91 12.12 5.27
C LYS A 70 -11.33 12.46 5.72
N ARG A 71 -11.60 12.35 7.02
CA ARG A 71 -12.93 12.54 7.61
C ARG A 71 -13.45 13.97 7.42
N GLU A 72 -12.55 14.94 7.48
CA GLU A 72 -12.86 16.36 7.27
C GLU A 72 -12.72 16.80 5.81
N ALA A 73 -12.49 15.84 4.89
CA ALA A 73 -12.41 16.06 3.45
C ALA A 73 -11.42 17.18 3.06
N VAL A 74 -10.32 17.34 3.81
CA VAL A 74 -9.27 18.34 3.52
C VAL A 74 -8.67 18.10 2.12
N ILE A 75 -8.53 16.83 1.75
CA ILE A 75 -8.15 16.37 0.42
C ILE A 75 -8.75 14.99 0.17
N GLU A 76 -9.25 14.72 -1.05
CA GLU A 76 -9.97 13.47 -1.35
C GLU A 76 -9.15 12.19 -1.13
N SER A 77 -7.83 12.25 -1.34
CA SER A 77 -6.96 11.07 -1.27
C SER A 77 -5.60 11.37 -0.66
N TYR A 78 -5.52 11.20 0.65
CA TYR A 78 -4.28 11.17 1.43
C TYR A 78 -4.20 9.90 2.28
N SER A 79 -3.04 9.25 2.31
CA SER A 79 -2.84 7.95 2.98
C SER A 79 -1.44 7.89 3.60
N PHE A 80 -1.14 6.84 4.36
CA PHE A 80 0.20 6.64 4.89
C PHE A 80 1.25 6.55 3.77
N SER A 81 0.92 5.89 2.66
CA SER A 81 1.79 5.84 1.47
C SER A 81 2.03 7.22 0.84
N SER A 82 1.09 8.16 0.98
CA SER A 82 1.27 9.54 0.51
C SER A 82 2.35 10.26 1.33
N PHE A 83 2.33 10.07 2.65
CA PHE A 83 3.35 10.62 3.54
C PHE A 83 4.71 9.94 3.35
N GLU A 84 4.74 8.62 3.20
CA GLU A 84 6.00 7.90 2.94
C GLU A 84 6.63 8.32 1.61
N LEU A 85 5.82 8.46 0.56
CA LEU A 85 6.27 8.97 -0.73
C LEU A 85 6.87 10.38 -0.58
N TRP A 86 6.18 11.25 0.18
CA TRP A 86 6.69 12.58 0.51
C TRP A 86 8.05 12.51 1.22
N LEU A 87 8.18 11.67 2.23
CA LEU A 87 9.45 11.45 2.94
C LEU A 87 10.57 11.02 1.98
N ASN A 88 10.27 10.14 1.03
CA ASN A 88 11.27 9.56 0.14
C ASN A 88 11.65 10.47 -1.04
N GLN A 89 10.72 11.23 -1.59
CA GLN A 89 10.90 11.94 -2.87
C GLN A 89 10.85 13.47 -2.76
N PHE A 90 10.20 14.02 -1.72
CA PHE A 90 9.86 15.46 -1.68
C PHE A 90 10.39 16.20 -0.44
N SER A 91 10.68 15.47 0.65
CA SER A 91 11.07 16.08 1.93
C SER A 91 12.42 16.78 1.92
N GLY A 92 13.33 16.39 1.02
CA GLY A 92 14.72 16.87 1.01
C GLY A 92 15.59 16.34 2.16
N LEU A 93 15.08 15.42 2.98
CA LEU A 93 15.78 14.86 4.13
C LEU A 93 16.94 13.96 3.70
N THR A 94 18.00 13.96 4.50
CA THR A 94 19.06 12.96 4.41
C THR A 94 18.54 11.55 4.77
N LYS A 95 19.29 10.50 4.40
CA LYS A 95 18.93 9.12 4.75
C LYS A 95 18.77 8.92 6.26
N GLU A 96 19.62 9.56 7.07
CA GLU A 96 19.58 9.44 8.53
C GLU A 96 18.38 10.19 9.14
N GLU A 97 18.09 11.41 8.70
CA GLU A 97 16.92 12.16 9.19
C GLU A 97 15.62 11.44 8.85
N ASN A 98 15.49 10.93 7.62
CA ASN A 98 14.35 10.11 7.21
C ASN A 98 14.23 8.85 8.09
N TYR A 99 15.35 8.18 8.37
CA TYR A 99 15.39 7.03 9.28
C TYR A 99 14.95 7.38 10.71
N ARG A 100 15.36 8.54 11.25
CA ARG A 100 14.93 9.02 12.57
C ARG A 100 13.42 9.29 12.64
N ILE A 101 12.85 9.88 11.59
CA ILE A 101 11.39 10.09 11.52
C ILE A 101 10.65 8.75 11.53
N ARG A 102 11.09 7.78 10.71
CA ARG A 102 10.52 6.43 10.68
C ARG A 102 10.60 5.76 12.06
N ALA A 103 11.74 5.88 12.73
CA ALA A 103 11.96 5.30 14.05
C ALA A 103 11.05 5.89 15.14
N LYS A 104 10.76 7.21 15.13
CA LYS A 104 9.77 7.82 16.03
C LYS A 104 8.35 7.32 15.76
N ILE A 105 7.99 7.11 14.49
CA ILE A 105 6.68 6.55 14.13
C ILE A 105 6.55 5.13 14.68
N VAL A 106 7.56 4.30 14.48
CA VAL A 106 7.52 2.87 14.87
C VAL A 106 8.01 2.58 16.29
N GLY A 107 8.51 3.56 17.04
CA GLY A 107 9.02 3.35 18.40
C GLY A 107 10.29 2.53 18.51
N LYS A 108 11.14 2.53 17.47
CA LYS A 108 12.33 1.66 17.39
C LYS A 108 13.47 2.34 16.64
N TRP A 109 14.41 2.92 17.39
CA TRP A 109 15.62 3.55 16.87
C TRP A 109 16.84 2.69 17.22
N VAL A 110 17.29 1.88 16.26
CA VAL A 110 18.42 0.95 16.43
C VAL A 110 19.37 1.11 15.24
N PRO A 111 20.60 0.56 15.25
CA PRO A 111 21.41 0.50 14.05
C PRO A 111 20.65 -0.24 12.95
N ARG A 112 20.62 0.27 11.72
CA ARG A 112 19.87 -0.33 10.61
C ARG A 112 20.24 -1.80 10.37
N ASP A 113 21.51 -2.16 10.53
CA ASP A 113 21.99 -3.54 10.36
C ASP A 113 21.38 -4.52 11.38
N THR A 114 20.83 -4.05 12.50
CA THR A 114 20.09 -4.88 13.46
C THR A 114 18.89 -5.56 12.81
N TYR A 115 18.26 -4.90 11.84
CA TYR A 115 17.14 -5.47 11.10
C TYR A 115 17.55 -6.61 10.15
N GLN A 116 18.86 -6.93 10.07
CA GLN A 116 19.34 -8.09 9.33
C GLN A 116 18.75 -9.41 9.86
N ILE A 117 18.33 -9.43 11.12
CA ILE A 117 17.60 -10.56 11.69
C ILE A 117 16.31 -10.86 10.91
N TYR A 118 15.64 -9.84 10.34
CA TYR A 118 14.39 -9.98 9.60
C TYR A 118 14.58 -9.94 8.07
N PHE A 119 15.52 -9.12 7.58
CA PHE A 119 15.70 -8.85 6.15
C PHE A 119 17.17 -8.97 5.72
N PRO A 120 17.49 -9.44 4.51
CA PRO A 120 18.89 -9.52 4.05
C PRO A 120 19.41 -8.14 3.60
N ILE A 121 19.62 -7.22 4.55
CA ILE A 121 19.97 -5.80 4.33
C ILE A 121 21.32 -5.37 4.93
N GLY A 122 22.14 -6.31 5.40
CA GLY A 122 23.44 -6.01 6.01
C GLY A 122 24.41 -5.29 5.06
N MET A 123 25.49 -4.73 5.62
CA MET A 123 26.49 -3.93 4.90
C MET A 123 25.88 -2.70 4.19
N GLY A 124 24.84 -2.10 4.77
CA GLY A 124 24.18 -0.92 4.19
C GLY A 124 23.36 -1.19 2.93
N LYS A 125 23.03 -2.45 2.62
CA LYS A 125 22.24 -2.80 1.43
C LYS A 125 20.82 -2.23 1.51
N THR A 126 20.37 -1.58 0.44
CA THR A 126 18.99 -1.11 0.24
C THR A 126 18.49 -1.64 -1.10
N TYR A 127 17.28 -2.23 -1.10
CA TYR A 127 16.66 -2.75 -2.32
C TYR A 127 16.04 -1.62 -3.16
N ARG A 128 15.95 -1.81 -4.48
CA ARG A 128 15.26 -0.86 -5.36
C ARG A 128 13.75 -1.09 -5.36
N GLY A 129 13.01 -0.06 -5.76
CA GLY A 129 11.55 -0.11 -5.91
C GLY A 129 10.79 -0.27 -4.59
N THR A 130 9.50 -0.60 -4.70
CA THR A 130 8.62 -0.84 -3.56
C THR A 130 8.89 -2.19 -2.91
N HIS A 131 8.84 -2.23 -1.58
CA HIS A 131 8.86 -3.43 -0.76
C HIS A 131 7.45 -3.79 -0.29
N PHE A 132 6.98 -4.98 -0.61
CA PHE A 132 5.69 -5.49 -0.18
C PHE A 132 5.87 -6.43 1.02
N VAL A 133 5.04 -6.29 2.04
CA VAL A 133 4.86 -7.29 3.10
C VAL A 133 3.42 -7.72 3.04
N THR A 134 3.17 -8.99 2.76
CA THR A 134 1.80 -9.48 2.51
C THR A 134 1.41 -10.58 3.47
N ALA A 135 0.16 -10.53 3.93
CA ALA A 135 -0.55 -11.69 4.47
C ALA A 135 -0.90 -12.67 3.34
N HIS A 136 -1.32 -13.89 3.69
CA HIS A 136 -1.85 -14.85 2.71
C HIS A 136 -3.23 -14.43 2.16
N MET A 137 -3.71 -15.13 1.13
CA MET A 137 -4.90 -14.73 0.35
C MET A 137 -6.20 -14.68 1.18
N SER A 138 -6.27 -15.42 2.29
CA SER A 138 -7.45 -15.45 3.19
C SER A 138 -7.06 -15.10 4.62
N PRO A 139 -6.68 -13.83 4.88
CA PRO A 139 -5.99 -13.47 6.12
C PRO A 139 -6.75 -13.89 7.38
N ASP A 140 -6.08 -14.65 8.25
CA ASP A 140 -6.46 -14.88 9.64
C ASP A 140 -5.65 -13.96 10.57
N LEU A 141 -5.81 -14.13 11.90
CA LEU A 141 -5.11 -13.31 12.87
C LEU A 141 -3.60 -13.52 12.81
N ASP A 142 -3.13 -14.76 12.60
CA ASP A 142 -1.71 -15.11 12.65
C ASP A 142 -0.93 -14.40 11.54
N THR A 143 -1.36 -14.59 10.28
CA THR A 143 -0.72 -13.91 9.14
C THR A 143 -0.88 -12.39 9.20
N THR A 144 -2.01 -11.89 9.72
CA THR A 144 -2.26 -10.44 9.81
C THR A 144 -1.30 -9.79 10.78
N VAL A 145 -1.08 -10.40 11.95
CA VAL A 145 -0.12 -9.90 12.95
C VAL A 145 1.32 -10.04 12.46
N ALA A 146 1.69 -11.19 11.91
CA ALA A 146 3.05 -11.45 11.46
C ALA A 146 3.45 -10.51 10.30
N SER A 147 2.54 -10.31 9.33
CA SER A 147 2.74 -9.37 8.22
C SER A 147 2.73 -7.91 8.66
N PHE A 148 1.91 -7.53 9.65
CA PHE A 148 1.90 -6.17 10.19
C PHE A 148 3.24 -5.79 10.84
N TRP A 149 3.78 -6.63 11.72
CA TRP A 149 5.08 -6.35 12.34
C TRP A 149 6.23 -6.47 11.34
N GLY A 150 6.12 -7.38 10.36
CA GLY A 150 7.01 -7.40 9.20
C GLY A 150 6.99 -6.07 8.42
N TRP A 151 5.81 -5.48 8.22
CA TRP A 151 5.70 -4.17 7.57
C TRP A 151 6.30 -3.06 8.44
N ILE A 152 5.97 -3.00 9.73
CA ILE A 152 6.51 -2.00 10.67
C ILE A 152 8.04 -2.03 10.64
N ASP A 153 8.65 -3.21 10.79
CA ASP A 153 10.11 -3.34 10.79
C ASP A 153 10.71 -3.02 9.42
N SER A 154 10.03 -3.37 8.32
CA SER A 154 10.50 -3.03 6.97
C SER A 154 10.48 -1.51 6.71
N PHE A 155 9.39 -0.83 7.12
CA PHE A 155 9.21 0.61 7.03
C PHE A 155 10.24 1.32 7.90
N ALA A 156 10.45 0.83 9.13
CA ALA A 156 11.45 1.37 10.04
C ALA A 156 12.84 1.29 9.41
N ALA A 157 13.28 0.09 9.02
CA ALA A 157 14.59 -0.17 8.46
C ALA A 157 14.84 0.50 7.10
N ARG A 158 13.78 0.95 6.41
CA ARG A 158 13.82 1.38 5.01
C ARG A 158 14.54 0.31 4.18
N VAL A 159 13.91 -0.86 4.09
CA VAL A 159 14.42 -2.04 3.36
C VAL A 159 14.64 -1.70 1.90
N SER A 160 13.77 -0.89 1.29
CA SER A 160 13.90 -0.41 -0.08
C SER A 160 13.88 1.11 -0.23
N GLU A 161 14.26 1.59 -1.42
CA GLU A 161 14.25 3.01 -1.79
C GLU A 161 12.84 3.55 -2.05
N GLY A 162 11.93 2.69 -2.49
CA GLY A 162 10.52 3.00 -2.77
C GLY A 162 9.62 2.92 -1.52
N LEU A 163 8.36 2.55 -1.73
CA LEU A 163 7.36 2.47 -0.66
C LEU A 163 7.47 1.16 0.12
N HIS A 164 6.95 1.13 1.34
CA HIS A 164 6.76 -0.09 2.13
C HIS A 164 5.27 -0.35 2.27
N VAL A 165 4.78 -1.36 1.57
CA VAL A 165 3.35 -1.64 1.43
C VAL A 165 2.98 -2.85 2.27
N TRP A 166 2.13 -2.65 3.27
CA TRP A 166 1.43 -3.75 3.91
C TRP A 166 0.22 -4.14 3.08
N ASN A 167 0.18 -5.39 2.63
CA ASN A 167 -0.95 -5.94 1.89
C ASN A 167 -1.68 -6.99 2.73
N VAL A 168 -2.98 -6.77 2.93
CA VAL A 168 -3.91 -7.66 3.61
C VAL A 168 -5.01 -8.02 2.59
N PRO A 169 -4.82 -9.07 1.78
CA PRO A 169 -5.72 -9.43 0.69
C PRO A 169 -7.17 -9.52 1.13
N GLY A 170 -8.09 -8.84 0.42
CA GLY A 170 -9.52 -8.84 0.78
C GLY A 170 -9.89 -8.04 2.05
N GLY A 171 -8.90 -7.53 2.80
CA GLY A 171 -9.10 -6.80 4.06
C GLY A 171 -8.86 -7.67 5.31
N PRO A 172 -8.88 -7.06 6.51
CA PRO A 172 -8.73 -7.81 7.76
C PRO A 172 -9.85 -8.82 7.97
N PRO A 173 -9.65 -9.86 8.81
CA PRO A 173 -10.70 -10.80 9.19
C PRO A 173 -11.75 -10.12 10.07
N TYR A 174 -12.69 -9.39 9.47
CA TYR A 174 -13.68 -8.53 10.15
C TYR A 174 -14.57 -9.27 11.17
N THR A 175 -14.67 -10.59 11.08
CA THR A 175 -15.46 -11.43 11.98
C THR A 175 -14.71 -11.80 13.27
N GLN A 176 -13.41 -11.53 13.35
CA GLN A 176 -12.60 -11.78 14.55
C GLN A 176 -12.61 -10.56 15.47
N VAL A 177 -13.03 -10.77 16.72
CA VAL A 177 -13.12 -9.71 17.74
C VAL A 177 -11.74 -9.13 18.10
N GLU A 178 -10.70 -9.94 17.95
CA GLU A 178 -9.29 -9.60 18.17
C GLU A 178 -8.82 -8.45 17.28
N ILE A 179 -9.37 -8.30 16.08
CA ILE A 179 -9.00 -7.20 15.17
C ILE A 179 -9.36 -5.84 15.79
N THR A 180 -10.50 -5.73 16.46
CA THR A 180 -10.88 -4.49 17.14
C THR A 180 -9.93 -4.22 18.31
N LEU A 181 -9.74 -5.22 19.17
CA LEU A 181 -8.91 -5.11 20.38
C LEU A 181 -7.44 -4.78 20.07
N LEU A 182 -6.87 -5.42 19.06
CA LEU A 182 -5.44 -5.35 18.78
C LEU A 182 -5.09 -4.21 17.82
N PHE A 183 -5.93 -3.92 16.84
CA PHE A 183 -5.60 -2.91 15.85
C PHE A 183 -6.36 -1.60 16.07
N LYS A 184 -7.69 -1.67 16.19
CA LYS A 184 -8.53 -0.46 16.23
C LYS A 184 -8.39 0.29 17.55
N ASP A 185 -8.37 -0.42 18.66
CA ASP A 185 -8.26 0.20 19.98
C ASP A 185 -6.84 0.73 20.23
N LEU A 186 -5.80 0.04 19.72
CA LEU A 186 -4.40 0.46 19.88
C LEU A 186 -4.00 1.61 18.94
N PHE A 187 -4.40 1.55 17.66
CA PHE A 187 -3.91 2.47 16.63
C PHE A 187 -4.98 3.36 16.01
N GLY A 188 -6.26 3.16 16.35
CA GLY A 188 -7.41 3.87 15.79
C GLY A 188 -8.21 3.04 14.78
N SER A 189 -9.51 3.33 14.69
CA SER A 189 -10.46 2.57 13.87
C SER A 189 -10.12 2.50 12.38
N GLU A 190 -9.39 3.49 11.87
CA GLU A 190 -9.02 3.64 10.46
C GLU A 190 -7.65 3.03 10.10
N ILE A 191 -7.00 2.31 11.01
CA ILE A 191 -5.66 1.71 10.81
C ILE A 191 -5.52 0.96 9.47
N PHE A 192 -6.43 0.04 9.16
CA PHE A 192 -6.41 -0.71 7.90
C PHE A 192 -6.65 0.20 6.68
N ASN A 193 -7.57 1.16 6.77
CA ASN A 193 -7.89 2.08 5.68
C ASN A 193 -6.77 3.11 5.42
N CYS A 194 -5.98 3.44 6.44
CA CYS A 194 -4.87 4.38 6.36
C CYS A 194 -3.59 3.73 5.83
N ILE A 195 -3.33 2.46 6.19
CA ILE A 195 -2.05 1.79 5.96
C ILE A 195 -2.14 0.63 4.97
N ALA A 196 -3.10 -0.29 5.16
CA ALA A 196 -3.13 -1.53 4.40
C ALA A 196 -3.63 -1.32 2.95
N LYS A 197 -3.11 -2.14 2.05
CA LYS A 197 -3.71 -2.39 0.73
C LYS A 197 -4.45 -3.73 0.78
N THR A 198 -5.51 -3.87 0.01
CA THR A 198 -6.37 -5.06 0.00
C THR A 198 -6.31 -5.83 -1.32
N ARG A 199 -5.15 -5.76 -1.99
CA ARG A 199 -4.99 -6.32 -3.33
C ARG A 199 -4.94 -7.85 -3.25
N LEU A 200 -5.69 -8.51 -4.14
CA LEU A 200 -5.66 -9.97 -4.34
C LEU A 200 -4.48 -10.42 -5.21
N SER A 201 -3.74 -9.47 -5.79
CA SER A 201 -2.51 -9.73 -6.52
C SER A 201 -1.54 -8.56 -6.32
N LEU A 202 -0.25 -8.87 -6.20
CA LEU A 202 0.77 -7.85 -6.07
C LEU A 202 1.13 -7.31 -7.46
N THR A 203 1.09 -5.99 -7.62
CA THR A 203 1.47 -5.30 -8.86
C THR A 203 2.23 -4.03 -8.53
N VAL A 204 3.16 -3.68 -9.42
CA VAL A 204 3.92 -2.44 -9.38
C VAL A 204 3.23 -1.42 -10.28
N THR A 205 3.08 -0.20 -9.78
CA THR A 205 2.47 0.93 -10.50
C THR A 205 3.49 2.03 -10.76
N SER A 206 3.13 3.04 -11.57
CA SER A 206 3.96 4.22 -11.79
C SER A 206 4.38 4.90 -10.48
N LEU A 207 3.49 4.93 -9.48
CA LEU A 207 3.80 5.52 -8.17
C LEU A 207 4.93 4.77 -7.43
N ASP A 208 5.05 3.46 -7.66
CA ASP A 208 6.04 2.60 -7.04
C ASP A 208 7.44 2.73 -7.69
N LEU A 209 7.46 3.10 -8.99
CA LEU A 209 8.68 3.20 -9.79
C LEU A 209 9.18 4.64 -9.97
N MET A 210 8.33 5.63 -9.70
CA MET A 210 8.67 7.01 -10.01
C MET A 210 9.76 7.57 -9.11
N THR A 211 10.52 8.51 -9.65
CA THR A 211 11.52 9.30 -8.93
C THR A 211 11.39 10.78 -9.25
N GLN A 212 11.80 11.64 -8.32
CA GLN A 212 12.04 13.07 -8.58
C GLN A 212 13.48 13.32 -9.08
N THR A 213 14.36 12.33 -8.95
CA THR A 213 15.77 12.48 -9.33
C THR A 213 15.90 12.65 -10.83
N GLY A 214 16.55 13.74 -11.24
CA GLY A 214 16.74 14.09 -12.64
C GLY A 214 15.51 14.72 -13.31
N MET A 215 14.43 15.01 -12.57
CA MET A 215 13.28 15.73 -13.10
C MET A 215 13.51 17.24 -13.08
N SER A 216 13.25 17.92 -14.20
CA SER A 216 13.33 19.37 -14.30
C SER A 216 12.05 19.95 -14.88
N LYS A 217 11.28 20.67 -14.06
CA LYS A 217 10.10 21.42 -14.51
C LYS A 217 10.54 22.74 -15.15
N ARG A 218 10.00 23.06 -16.32
CA ARG A 218 10.32 24.27 -17.10
C ARG A 218 9.04 24.93 -17.62
N GLY A 219 8.95 26.23 -17.42
CA GLY A 219 7.93 27.07 -18.05
C GLY A 219 8.15 27.24 -19.55
N THR A 220 7.12 27.71 -20.23
CA THR A 220 7.08 27.85 -21.70
C THR A 220 7.92 29.02 -22.23
N GLU A 221 8.25 29.99 -21.36
CA GLU A 221 9.03 31.19 -21.65
C GLU A 221 10.55 30.96 -21.75
N HIS A 222 11.03 29.82 -21.24
CA HIS A 222 12.45 29.47 -21.32
C HIS A 222 12.90 29.19 -22.76
N LEU A 223 14.19 29.38 -23.06
CA LEU A 223 14.75 29.10 -24.38
C LEU A 223 14.94 27.59 -24.58
N ALA A 224 14.40 27.03 -25.66
CA ALA A 224 14.43 25.59 -25.95
C ALA A 224 15.85 25.03 -26.07
N LEU A 225 16.78 25.84 -26.60
CA LEU A 225 18.19 25.45 -26.80
C LEU A 225 19.05 25.59 -25.54
N SER A 226 18.53 26.15 -24.46
CA SER A 226 19.27 26.26 -23.19
C SER A 226 19.35 24.93 -22.42
N PHE A 227 18.62 23.91 -22.86
CA PHE A 227 18.55 22.61 -22.21
C PHE A 227 19.60 21.66 -22.77
N ASP A 228 20.64 21.40 -21.98
CA ASP A 228 21.66 20.41 -22.31
C ASP A 228 21.21 19.00 -21.90
N HIS A 229 20.59 18.28 -22.83
CA HIS A 229 20.09 16.93 -22.62
C HIS A 229 21.22 15.89 -22.43
N GLU A 230 22.41 16.12 -22.99
CA GLU A 230 23.52 15.16 -22.95
C GLU A 230 24.35 15.28 -21.67
N ARG A 231 24.61 16.50 -21.20
CA ARG A 231 25.47 16.75 -20.03
C ARG A 231 24.74 16.58 -18.71
N THR A 232 23.42 16.79 -18.68
CA THR A 232 22.64 16.74 -17.44
C THR A 232 21.87 15.43 -17.23
N ARG A 233 21.59 14.65 -18.29
CA ARG A 233 20.68 13.49 -18.25
C ARG A 233 19.32 13.76 -17.58
N ASN A 234 18.91 15.02 -17.49
CA ASN A 234 17.68 15.42 -16.82
C ASN A 234 16.49 15.30 -17.78
N ALA A 235 15.37 14.80 -17.28
CA ALA A 235 14.08 14.84 -17.93
C ALA A 235 13.51 16.26 -17.86
N VAL A 236 13.26 16.87 -19.02
CA VAL A 236 12.63 18.19 -19.09
C VAL A 236 11.12 18.01 -19.22
N VAL A 237 10.41 18.47 -18.20
CA VAL A 237 8.95 18.43 -18.09
C VAL A 237 8.42 19.84 -18.28
N VAL A 238 7.69 20.05 -19.37
CA VAL A 238 7.12 21.35 -19.72
C VAL A 238 5.84 21.54 -18.93
N VAL A 239 5.75 22.66 -18.23
CA VAL A 239 4.59 23.06 -17.45
C VAL A 239 4.09 24.45 -17.84
N ASP A 240 2.83 24.73 -17.57
CA ASP A 240 2.28 26.08 -17.66
C ASP A 240 2.67 26.94 -16.42
N ASP A 241 2.25 28.20 -16.42
CA ASP A 241 2.51 29.16 -15.33
C ASP A 241 1.92 28.73 -13.98
N GLN A 242 0.95 27.81 -14.00
CA GLN A 242 0.32 27.25 -12.81
C GLN A 242 0.93 25.90 -12.38
N GLY A 243 1.93 25.40 -13.13
CA GLY A 243 2.64 24.16 -12.85
C GLY A 243 1.98 22.88 -13.41
N TYR A 244 0.94 23.01 -14.24
CA TYR A 244 0.29 21.87 -14.89
C TYR A 244 1.09 21.36 -16.08
N TYR A 245 1.02 20.05 -16.29
CA TYR A 245 1.76 19.33 -17.32
C TYR A 245 1.27 19.67 -18.73
N LEU A 246 2.19 20.10 -19.58
CA LEU A 246 1.96 20.31 -21.01
C LEU A 246 2.58 19.18 -21.87
N GLY A 247 3.73 18.66 -21.44
CA GLY A 247 4.41 17.56 -22.13
C GLY A 247 5.85 17.36 -21.71
N ASP A 248 6.52 16.43 -22.39
CA ASP A 248 7.95 16.18 -22.20
C ASP A 248 8.76 16.78 -23.36
N TRP A 249 9.88 17.42 -23.05
CA TRP A 249 10.86 17.91 -24.03
C TRP A 249 12.09 17.00 -24.01
N ARG A 250 12.25 16.18 -25.05
CA ARG A 250 13.24 15.09 -25.11
C ARG A 250 14.30 15.37 -26.17
N SER A 251 15.46 14.72 -26.06
CA SER A 251 16.56 14.87 -27.03
C SER A 251 16.13 14.55 -28.47
N ILE A 252 15.24 13.57 -28.67
CA ILE A 252 14.70 13.21 -30.00
C ILE A 252 13.86 14.33 -30.62
N ASP A 253 13.27 15.22 -29.81
CA ASP A 253 12.44 16.33 -30.29
C ASP A 253 13.31 17.50 -30.78
N VAL A 254 14.49 17.68 -30.18
CA VAL A 254 15.34 18.87 -30.36
C VAL A 254 15.76 19.05 -31.81
N GLU A 255 16.28 18.01 -32.46
CA GLU A 255 16.88 18.13 -33.79
C GLU A 255 15.83 18.50 -34.86
N GLY A 256 14.69 17.82 -34.86
CA GLY A 256 13.61 18.10 -35.82
C GLY A 256 13.05 19.52 -35.68
N VAL A 257 12.79 19.95 -34.44
CA VAL A 257 12.28 21.30 -34.18
C VAL A 257 13.33 22.36 -34.54
N ARG A 258 14.60 22.12 -34.18
CA ARG A 258 15.72 23.01 -34.51
C ARG A 258 15.85 23.21 -36.01
N GLN A 259 15.73 22.16 -36.82
CA GLN A 259 15.80 22.27 -38.27
C GLN A 259 14.72 23.20 -38.84
N ILE A 260 13.48 23.13 -38.33
CA ILE A 260 12.38 24.00 -38.77
C ILE A 260 12.63 25.45 -38.37
N VAL A 261 13.01 25.69 -37.11
CA VAL A 261 13.32 27.03 -36.61
C VAL A 261 14.50 27.64 -37.37
N MET A 262 15.56 26.86 -37.62
CA MET A 262 16.70 27.28 -38.42
C MET A 262 16.31 27.60 -39.87
N SER A 263 15.38 26.84 -40.46
CA SER A 263 14.90 27.10 -41.82
C SER A 263 14.23 28.47 -41.93
N LEU A 264 13.35 28.82 -40.98
CA LEU A 264 12.77 30.18 -40.93
C LEU A 264 13.84 31.24 -40.62
N ASN A 265 14.75 30.98 -39.68
CA ASN A 265 15.82 31.92 -39.34
C ASN A 265 16.73 32.21 -40.53
N ASN A 266 17.01 31.24 -41.39
CA ASN A 266 17.76 31.45 -42.63
C ASN A 266 17.02 32.37 -43.59
N CYS A 267 15.70 32.23 -43.73
CA CYS A 267 14.87 33.16 -44.51
C CYS A 267 14.91 34.58 -43.91
N LEU A 268 14.87 34.71 -42.58
CA LEU A 268 14.96 36.01 -41.90
C LEU A 268 16.36 36.65 -42.02
N MET A 269 17.44 35.86 -41.96
CA MET A 269 18.80 36.35 -42.21
C MET A 269 18.98 36.81 -43.66
N TRP A 270 18.38 36.08 -44.61
CA TRP A 270 18.36 36.49 -46.01
C TRP A 270 17.63 37.82 -46.18
N LEU A 271 16.47 37.99 -45.52
CA LEU A 271 15.73 39.25 -45.52
C LEU A 271 16.58 40.40 -44.96
N GLU A 272 17.15 40.22 -43.76
CA GLU A 272 18.00 41.22 -43.09
C GLU A 272 19.18 41.63 -43.98
N SER A 273 19.88 40.64 -44.55
CA SER A 273 21.05 40.88 -45.42
C SER A 273 20.69 41.59 -46.72
N ASN A 274 19.61 41.15 -47.39
CA ASN A 274 19.15 41.78 -48.62
C ASN A 274 18.67 43.20 -48.38
N LEU A 275 17.98 43.45 -47.26
CA LEU A 275 17.53 44.78 -46.90
C LEU A 275 18.74 45.72 -46.69
N HIS A 276 19.78 45.27 -45.97
CA HIS A 276 21.02 46.04 -45.81
C HIS A 276 21.71 46.33 -47.16
N ILE A 277 21.92 45.31 -47.99
CA ILE A 277 22.62 45.46 -49.29
C ILE A 277 21.87 46.43 -50.20
N HIS A 278 20.55 46.28 -50.32
CA HIS A 278 19.75 47.12 -51.21
C HIS A 278 19.58 48.53 -50.67
N LEU A 279 19.51 48.72 -49.34
CA LEU A 279 19.52 50.05 -48.73
C LEU A 279 20.86 50.75 -49.00
N ILE A 280 21.99 50.11 -48.74
CA ILE A 280 23.32 50.67 -49.02
C ILE A 280 23.46 51.01 -50.51
N SER A 281 23.02 50.10 -51.39
CA SER A 281 23.04 50.33 -52.85
C SER A 281 22.12 51.47 -53.27
N CYS A 282 20.99 51.67 -52.58
CA CYS A 282 20.08 52.79 -52.80
C CYS A 282 20.76 54.12 -52.42
N PHE A 283 21.36 54.19 -51.23
CA PHE A 283 22.09 55.36 -50.74
C PHE A 283 23.37 55.67 -51.50
N ALA A 284 23.91 54.73 -52.28
CA ALA A 284 25.06 54.93 -53.16
C ALA A 284 24.70 55.56 -54.53
N LYS A 285 23.42 55.74 -54.86
CA LYS A 285 22.98 56.36 -56.13
C LYS A 285 23.29 57.86 -56.15
N THR A 286 23.71 58.35 -57.32
CA THR A 286 23.97 59.79 -57.56
C THR A 286 22.70 60.66 -57.49
N ASP A 287 21.55 60.11 -57.86
CA ASP A 287 20.24 60.77 -57.77
C ASP A 287 19.30 59.92 -56.89
N LEU A 288 19.39 60.11 -55.57
CA LEU A 288 18.49 59.46 -54.62
C LEU A 288 17.28 60.34 -54.32
N SER A 289 16.10 59.74 -54.41
CA SER A 289 14.85 60.33 -53.93
C SER A 289 14.20 59.43 -52.90
N VAL A 290 13.34 60.01 -52.07
CA VAL A 290 12.54 59.28 -51.07
C VAL A 290 11.79 58.08 -51.69
N SER A 291 11.21 58.27 -52.87
CA SER A 291 10.48 57.22 -53.58
C SER A 291 11.33 55.99 -53.93
N HIS A 292 12.65 56.15 -54.09
CA HIS A 292 13.56 55.02 -54.31
C HIS A 292 13.76 54.18 -53.05
N ILE A 293 13.83 54.81 -51.87
CA ILE A 293 13.96 54.11 -50.58
C ILE A 293 12.67 53.34 -50.28
N SER A 294 11.51 54.01 -50.42
CA SER A 294 10.21 53.36 -50.22
C SER A 294 9.99 52.20 -51.19
N LYS A 295 10.48 52.31 -52.43
CA LYS A 295 10.41 51.24 -53.43
C LYS A 295 11.26 50.04 -53.03
N VAL A 296 12.52 50.24 -52.63
CA VAL A 296 13.42 49.14 -52.22
C VAL A 296 12.83 48.32 -51.07
N ILE A 297 12.28 49.00 -50.06
CA ILE A 297 11.71 48.34 -48.89
C ILE A 297 10.43 47.57 -49.26
N ARG A 298 9.56 48.19 -50.08
CA ARG A 298 8.35 47.54 -50.56
C ARG A 298 8.66 46.32 -51.45
N ASP A 299 9.65 46.41 -52.32
CA ASP A 299 10.01 45.34 -53.24
C ASP A 299 10.53 44.12 -52.46
N ILE A 300 11.36 44.33 -51.42
CA ILE A 300 11.91 43.26 -50.59
C ILE A 300 10.86 42.65 -49.66
N LEU A 301 10.04 43.48 -49.01
CA LEU A 301 9.00 43.00 -48.08
C LEU A 301 7.87 42.25 -48.79
N ASN A 302 7.62 42.55 -50.07
CA ASN A 302 6.63 41.84 -50.89
C ASN A 302 7.12 40.49 -51.43
N VAL A 303 8.39 40.12 -51.24
CA VAL A 303 8.88 38.79 -51.57
C VAL A 303 8.16 37.78 -50.69
N LYS A 304 7.59 36.73 -51.31
CA LYS A 304 7.01 35.61 -50.58
C LYS A 304 8.10 34.80 -49.88
N ILE A 305 7.83 34.32 -48.67
CA ILE A 305 8.81 33.54 -47.91
C ILE A 305 9.24 32.30 -48.68
N GLY A 306 8.32 31.59 -49.33
CA GLY A 306 8.62 30.41 -50.16
C GLY A 306 9.45 30.69 -51.42
N GLU A 307 9.57 31.96 -51.83
CA GLU A 307 10.29 32.37 -53.05
C GLU A 307 11.69 32.91 -52.77
N CYS A 308 12.08 33.10 -51.50
CA CYS A 308 13.44 33.49 -51.14
C CYS A 308 14.43 32.33 -51.40
N GLU A 309 15.72 32.66 -51.60
CA GLU A 309 16.74 31.66 -51.94
C GLU A 309 16.82 30.52 -50.90
N PRO A 310 16.89 30.77 -49.58
CA PRO A 310 16.94 29.69 -48.60
C PRO A 310 15.74 28.75 -48.65
N ALA A 311 14.53 29.26 -48.92
CA ALA A 311 13.33 28.44 -48.97
C ALA A 311 13.28 27.56 -50.24
N LYS A 312 13.80 28.06 -51.37
CA LYS A 312 13.87 27.31 -52.64
C LYS A 312 14.84 26.13 -52.58
N GLU A 313 15.83 26.19 -51.70
CA GLU A 313 16.79 25.11 -51.47
C GLU A 313 16.25 23.99 -50.57
N LEU A 314 15.11 24.21 -49.89
CA LEU A 314 14.53 23.22 -49.00
C LEU A 314 13.83 22.10 -49.80
N PRO A 315 14.01 20.82 -49.39
CA PRO A 315 13.18 19.73 -49.86
C PRO A 315 11.69 19.99 -49.60
N GLN A 316 10.82 19.50 -50.50
CA GLN A 316 9.36 19.71 -50.42
C GLN A 316 8.76 19.39 -49.05
N LYS A 317 9.23 18.32 -48.39
CA LYS A 317 8.76 17.93 -47.05
C LYS A 317 9.15 18.96 -45.97
N GLN A 318 10.36 19.51 -46.03
CA GLN A 318 10.80 20.55 -45.09
C GLN A 318 10.07 21.86 -45.36
N LEU A 319 9.86 22.20 -46.63
CA LEU A 319 9.08 23.37 -47.02
C LEU A 319 7.63 23.29 -46.50
N GLN A 320 7.01 22.10 -46.55
CA GLN A 320 5.69 21.88 -45.94
C GLN A 320 5.73 22.06 -44.42
N PHE A 321 6.77 21.59 -43.73
CA PHE A 321 6.89 21.83 -42.29
C PHE A 321 7.07 23.31 -41.95
N VAL A 322 7.82 24.08 -42.75
CA VAL A 322 7.92 25.53 -42.59
C VAL A 322 6.58 26.22 -42.86
N HIS A 323 5.83 25.76 -43.86
CA HIS A 323 4.46 26.24 -44.11
C HIS A 323 3.55 25.99 -42.90
N ASP A 324 3.51 24.76 -42.40
CA ASP A 324 2.72 24.39 -41.23
C ASP A 324 3.16 25.15 -39.98
N TYR A 325 4.47 25.39 -39.81
CA TYR A 325 5.01 26.19 -38.72
C TYR A 325 4.51 27.65 -38.77
N LEU A 326 4.62 28.28 -39.94
CA LEU A 326 4.13 29.65 -40.14
C LEU A 326 2.62 29.74 -39.93
N PHE A 327 1.86 28.80 -40.50
CA PHE A 327 0.40 28.82 -40.47
C PHE A 327 -0.19 28.44 -39.11
N LYS A 328 0.20 27.30 -38.55
CA LYS A 328 -0.40 26.72 -37.34
C LYS A 328 0.15 27.38 -36.07
N VAL A 329 1.48 27.55 -36.00
CA VAL A 329 2.16 27.99 -34.77
C VAL A 329 2.33 29.51 -34.69
N LEU A 330 2.76 30.15 -35.78
CA LEU A 330 2.99 31.60 -35.82
C LEU A 330 1.78 32.40 -36.33
N HIS A 331 0.68 31.72 -36.67
CA HIS A 331 -0.58 32.31 -37.14
C HIS A 331 -0.41 33.26 -38.35
N VAL A 332 0.47 32.90 -39.28
CA VAL A 332 0.66 33.55 -40.57
C VAL A 332 -0.25 32.86 -41.59
N GLU A 333 -1.43 33.44 -41.85
CA GLU A 333 -2.55 32.80 -42.57
C GLU A 333 -2.20 32.19 -43.95
N LYS A 334 -1.19 32.72 -44.65
CA LYS A 334 -0.76 32.21 -45.97
C LYS A 334 0.43 31.25 -45.90
N GLY A 335 0.97 30.97 -44.71
CA GLY A 335 2.17 30.15 -44.53
C GLY A 335 3.35 30.65 -45.38
N ILE A 336 3.99 29.76 -46.14
CA ILE A 336 5.09 30.14 -47.07
C ILE A 336 4.66 31.07 -48.22
N GLU A 337 3.38 31.14 -48.55
CA GLU A 337 2.87 32.07 -49.58
C GLU A 337 2.68 33.50 -49.04
N ALA A 338 2.89 33.69 -47.74
CA ALA A 338 2.91 35.00 -47.12
C ALA A 338 4.14 35.80 -47.58
N THR A 339 3.98 37.11 -47.72
CA THR A 339 5.11 38.01 -47.91
C THR A 339 5.82 38.26 -46.57
N PHE A 340 7.06 38.76 -46.62
CA PHE A 340 7.73 39.20 -45.38
C PHE A 340 6.99 40.36 -44.69
N GLU A 341 6.25 41.18 -45.44
CA GLU A 341 5.30 42.16 -44.88
C GLU A 341 4.17 41.49 -44.09
N ASP A 342 3.52 40.47 -44.67
CA ASP A 342 2.46 39.69 -44.00
C ASP A 342 3.00 39.07 -42.69
N PHE A 343 4.21 38.52 -42.72
CA PHE A 343 4.88 37.97 -41.53
C PHE A 343 5.14 39.02 -40.45
N ALA A 344 5.72 40.17 -40.82
CA ALA A 344 6.04 41.22 -39.87
C ALA A 344 4.79 41.79 -39.19
N LEU A 345 3.70 41.96 -39.94
CA LEU A 345 2.41 42.39 -39.41
C LEU A 345 1.80 41.34 -38.47
N SER A 346 1.95 40.04 -38.76
CA SER A 346 1.54 38.99 -37.82
C SER A 346 2.33 39.03 -36.51
N MET A 347 3.65 39.23 -36.57
CA MET A 347 4.48 39.35 -35.36
C MET A 347 4.15 40.61 -34.54
N GLU A 348 3.77 41.70 -35.21
CA GLU A 348 3.31 42.93 -34.56
C GLU A 348 1.95 42.75 -33.86
N LYS A 349 0.99 42.04 -34.48
CA LYS A 349 -0.28 41.67 -33.82
C LYS A 349 -0.06 40.85 -32.55
N MET A 350 1.02 40.06 -32.50
CA MET A 350 1.42 39.28 -31.33
C MET A 350 2.25 40.09 -30.31
N GLY A 351 2.51 41.38 -30.57
CA GLY A 351 3.26 42.27 -29.68
C GLY A 351 4.76 41.97 -29.62
N ILE A 352 5.32 41.25 -30.59
CA ILE A 352 6.73 40.82 -30.59
C ILE A 352 7.67 41.90 -31.14
N VAL A 353 7.20 42.64 -32.16
CA VAL A 353 7.95 43.73 -32.80
C VAL A 353 7.02 44.90 -33.09
N ASN A 354 7.57 46.12 -33.08
CA ASN A 354 6.85 47.32 -33.49
C ASN A 354 7.20 47.64 -34.95
N PHE A 355 6.66 46.84 -35.88
CA PHE A 355 6.91 47.03 -37.30
C PHE A 355 6.34 48.36 -37.82
N THR A 356 5.23 48.84 -37.23
CA THR A 356 4.69 50.17 -37.47
C THR A 356 5.69 51.28 -37.14
N GLN A 357 6.55 51.11 -36.12
CA GLN A 357 7.60 52.08 -35.81
C GLN A 357 8.66 52.16 -36.91
N ILE A 358 9.02 51.04 -37.54
CA ILE A 358 9.92 51.02 -38.70
C ILE A 358 9.23 51.74 -39.89
N ILE A 359 7.97 51.42 -40.17
CA ILE A 359 7.20 52.11 -41.21
C ILE A 359 7.04 53.60 -40.92
N THR A 360 6.82 53.99 -39.66
CA THR A 360 6.66 55.37 -39.23
C THR A 360 7.97 56.13 -39.32
N TRP A 361 9.08 55.49 -38.97
CA TRP A 361 10.42 56.05 -39.15
C TRP A 361 10.74 56.25 -40.64
N LEU A 362 10.40 55.26 -41.48
CA LEU A 362 10.52 55.37 -42.94
C LEU A 362 9.66 56.48 -43.53
N LYS A 363 8.49 56.74 -42.95
CA LYS A 363 7.65 57.90 -43.28
C LYS A 363 8.25 59.20 -42.76
N SER A 364 8.90 59.20 -41.59
CA SER A 364 9.57 60.38 -41.06
C SER A 364 10.81 60.77 -41.85
N LEU A 365 11.46 59.82 -42.56
CA LEU A 365 12.51 60.15 -43.54
C LEU A 365 11.98 61.05 -44.66
N ILE A 366 10.71 60.92 -45.05
CA ILE A 366 10.06 61.74 -46.08
C ILE A 366 9.97 63.20 -45.63
N GLU A 367 9.79 63.42 -44.33
CA GLU A 367 9.65 64.74 -43.69
C GLU A 367 10.98 65.28 -43.15
N SER A 368 12.06 64.50 -43.27
CA SER A 368 13.37 64.85 -42.72
C SER A 368 14.11 65.85 -43.61
N ASP A 369 14.97 66.66 -42.99
CA ASP A 369 15.86 67.61 -43.67
C ASP A 369 17.01 66.93 -44.45
N LEU A 370 17.00 65.60 -44.55
CA LEU A 370 17.85 64.83 -45.46
C LEU A 370 17.47 65.04 -46.92
N PHE A 371 16.21 65.39 -47.21
CA PHE A 371 15.73 65.62 -48.56
C PHE A 371 15.37 67.09 -48.74
N ASP A 372 15.73 67.66 -49.90
CA ASP A 372 15.34 69.02 -50.24
C ASP A 372 13.83 69.10 -50.57
N ALA A 373 13.32 70.31 -50.80
CA ALA A 373 11.91 70.52 -51.15
C ALA A 373 11.47 69.83 -52.46
N SER A 374 12.40 69.32 -53.27
CA SER A 374 12.14 68.52 -54.47
C SER A 374 12.20 67.01 -54.23
N GLY A 375 12.50 66.59 -52.99
CA GLY A 375 12.59 65.19 -52.58
C GLY A 375 13.92 64.53 -52.94
N LYS A 376 14.96 65.30 -53.31
CA LYS A 376 16.33 64.81 -53.59
C LYS A 376 17.18 64.82 -52.32
N LEU A 377 18.03 63.81 -52.17
CA LEU A 377 18.94 63.71 -51.02
C LEU A 377 19.91 64.90 -50.99
N THR A 378 19.97 65.60 -49.87
CA THR A 378 20.96 66.64 -49.58
C THR A 378 22.24 65.96 -49.07
N GLU A 379 23.37 66.17 -49.73
CA GLU A 379 24.62 65.47 -49.40
C GLU A 379 25.21 65.96 -48.07
N ASN A 380 24.84 65.29 -46.97
CA ASN A 380 25.36 65.51 -45.64
C ASN A 380 25.74 64.15 -45.01
N ARG A 381 26.99 63.74 -45.24
CA ARG A 381 27.48 62.40 -44.86
C ARG A 381 27.19 62.07 -43.39
N PRO A 382 27.53 62.90 -42.39
CA PRO A 382 27.23 62.59 -40.98
C PRO A 382 25.74 62.35 -40.71
N ARG A 383 24.85 63.15 -41.30
CA ARG A 383 23.39 62.97 -41.11
C ARG A 383 22.86 61.72 -41.80
N ILE A 384 23.32 61.45 -43.02
CA ILE A 384 22.93 60.26 -43.79
C ILE A 384 23.34 58.99 -43.03
N PHE A 385 24.60 58.91 -42.58
CA PHE A 385 25.09 57.75 -41.85
C PHE A 385 24.43 57.59 -40.48
N ASN A 386 24.12 58.68 -39.77
CA ASN A 386 23.37 58.62 -38.51
C ASN A 386 21.95 58.05 -38.72
N GLN A 387 21.24 58.48 -39.77
CA GLN A 387 19.89 57.98 -40.06
C GLN A 387 19.90 56.51 -40.53
N LEU A 388 20.90 56.13 -41.32
CA LEU A 388 21.14 54.72 -41.66
C LEU A 388 21.45 53.87 -40.42
N GLU A 389 22.28 54.37 -39.51
CA GLU A 389 22.61 53.68 -38.26
C GLU A 389 21.36 53.45 -37.39
N VAL A 390 20.50 54.47 -37.26
CA VAL A 390 19.22 54.35 -36.53
C VAL A 390 18.33 53.27 -37.16
N LEU A 391 18.16 53.29 -38.49
CA LEU A 391 17.38 52.27 -39.20
C LEU A 391 17.92 50.86 -38.99
N VAL A 392 19.24 50.68 -39.17
CA VAL A 392 19.90 49.38 -39.03
C VAL A 392 19.77 48.86 -37.60
N LYS A 393 19.92 49.73 -36.58
CA LYS A 393 19.70 49.35 -35.18
C LYS A 393 18.26 48.92 -34.92
N MET A 394 17.28 49.69 -35.39
CA MET A 394 15.86 49.34 -35.22
C MET A 394 15.50 48.00 -35.88
N LEU A 395 16.04 47.73 -37.07
CA LEU A 395 15.84 46.46 -37.77
C LEU A 395 16.52 45.30 -37.03
N ALA A 396 17.77 45.49 -36.58
CA ALA A 396 18.49 44.48 -35.82
C ALA A 396 17.78 44.13 -34.50
N GLU A 397 17.24 45.13 -33.79
CA GLU A 397 16.44 44.93 -32.57
C GLU A 397 15.14 44.16 -32.86
N ALA A 398 14.46 44.47 -33.97
CA ALA A 398 13.25 43.77 -34.39
C ALA A 398 13.55 42.29 -34.74
N PHE A 399 14.56 42.03 -35.57
CA PHE A 399 14.98 40.66 -35.90
C PHE A 399 15.47 39.89 -34.68
N HIS A 400 16.18 40.54 -33.77
CA HIS A 400 16.60 39.92 -32.51
C HIS A 400 15.40 39.52 -31.65
N SER A 401 14.38 40.37 -31.56
CA SER A 401 13.15 40.10 -30.81
C SER A 401 12.37 38.93 -31.41
N ILE A 402 12.27 38.86 -32.74
CA ILE A 402 11.66 37.73 -33.47
C ILE A 402 12.44 36.44 -33.20
N ARG A 403 13.77 36.46 -33.37
CA ARG A 403 14.63 35.27 -33.12
C ARG A 403 14.48 34.76 -31.69
N ARG A 404 14.54 35.65 -30.70
CA ARG A 404 14.36 35.30 -29.29
C ARG A 404 12.96 34.74 -29.00
N PHE A 405 11.94 35.21 -29.70
CA PHE A 405 10.58 34.67 -29.58
C PHE A 405 10.46 33.27 -30.17
N VAL A 406 10.96 33.03 -31.39
CA VAL A 406 10.87 31.71 -32.03
C VAL A 406 11.72 30.63 -31.35
N ASP A 407 12.75 31.04 -30.59
CA ASP A 407 13.59 30.13 -29.79
C ASP A 407 12.97 29.74 -28.43
N ARG A 408 11.79 30.28 -28.06
CA ARG A 408 11.09 29.92 -26.81
C ARG A 408 10.59 28.47 -26.86
N LEU A 409 10.57 27.84 -25.68
CA LEU A 409 10.08 26.48 -25.50
C LEU A 409 8.61 26.34 -25.90
N GLU A 410 7.79 27.38 -25.68
CA GLU A 410 6.41 27.42 -26.17
C GLU A 410 6.31 27.13 -27.68
N ILE A 411 7.14 27.82 -28.47
CA ILE A 411 7.14 27.72 -29.93
C ILE A 411 7.69 26.37 -30.34
N ALA A 412 8.79 25.93 -29.72
CA ALA A 412 9.37 24.62 -29.96
C ALA A 412 8.37 23.48 -29.67
N PHE A 413 7.60 23.61 -28.59
CA PHE A 413 6.61 22.63 -28.20
C PHE A 413 5.40 22.62 -29.13
N LYS A 414 4.91 23.79 -29.57
CA LYS A 414 3.86 23.89 -30.60
C LYS A 414 4.29 23.30 -31.95
N ILE A 415 5.55 23.47 -32.36
CA ILE A 415 6.08 22.79 -33.56
C ILE A 415 5.99 21.27 -33.38
N LYS A 416 6.43 20.75 -32.23
CA LYS A 416 6.33 19.32 -31.91
C LYS A 416 4.90 18.79 -32.02
N THR A 417 3.92 19.48 -31.45
CA THR A 417 2.54 18.99 -31.37
C THR A 417 1.72 19.27 -32.63
N GLU A 418 1.82 20.47 -33.22
CA GLU A 418 0.94 20.93 -34.31
C GLU A 418 1.53 20.72 -35.72
N VAL A 419 2.87 20.73 -35.84
CA VAL A 419 3.57 20.51 -37.11
C VAL A 419 3.93 19.04 -37.27
N PHE A 420 4.60 18.43 -36.28
CA PHE A 420 4.95 17.01 -36.34
C PHE A 420 3.82 16.07 -35.89
N GLY A 421 2.78 16.58 -35.22
CA GLY A 421 1.66 15.76 -34.76
C GLY A 421 1.99 14.86 -33.56
N PHE A 422 3.09 15.12 -32.84
CA PHE A 422 3.48 14.28 -31.71
C PHE A 422 2.63 14.60 -30.48
N VAL A 423 1.76 13.66 -30.08
CA VAL A 423 0.91 13.78 -28.90
C VAL A 423 1.74 13.52 -27.62
N PRO A 424 1.56 14.32 -26.55
CA PRO A 424 2.17 14.06 -25.26
C PRO A 424 1.84 12.65 -24.74
N GLN A 425 2.87 11.89 -24.42
CA GLN A 425 2.76 10.57 -23.80
C GLN A 425 3.17 10.68 -22.34
N TYR A 426 2.29 10.24 -21.44
CA TYR A 426 2.49 10.30 -20.00
C TYR A 426 1.84 9.09 -19.30
N LEU A 427 2.17 8.94 -18.02
CA LEU A 427 1.62 7.90 -17.15
C LEU A 427 0.69 8.51 -16.12
N SER A 428 -0.41 7.81 -15.81
CA SER A 428 -1.12 8.08 -14.57
C SER A 428 -0.32 7.49 -13.42
N HIS A 429 -0.41 8.09 -12.23
CA HIS A 429 0.16 7.53 -11.01
C HIS A 429 -0.30 6.08 -10.70
N ARG A 430 -1.41 5.62 -11.29
CA ARG A 430 -1.95 4.25 -11.12
C ARG A 430 -1.65 3.29 -12.26
N THR A 431 -0.98 3.74 -13.32
CA THR A 431 -0.65 2.91 -14.48
C THR A 431 0.20 1.72 -14.06
N ASP A 432 -0.16 0.50 -14.48
CA ASP A 432 0.54 -0.73 -14.11
C ASP A 432 1.81 -0.94 -14.94
N VAL A 433 2.74 -1.75 -14.42
CA VAL A 433 4.06 -1.95 -15.05
C VAL A 433 4.02 -2.46 -16.50
N GLU A 434 3.03 -3.26 -16.88
CA GLU A 434 2.92 -3.77 -18.26
C GLU A 434 2.43 -2.66 -19.20
N GLU A 435 1.47 -1.84 -18.77
CA GLU A 435 1.08 -0.62 -19.48
C GLU A 435 2.25 0.39 -19.56
N ILE A 436 3.05 0.54 -18.50
CA ILE A 436 4.27 1.38 -18.53
C ILE A 436 5.24 0.87 -19.60
N ARG A 437 5.54 -0.44 -19.62
CA ARG A 437 6.43 -1.08 -20.59
C ARG A 437 5.92 -0.90 -22.02
N SER A 438 4.60 -0.97 -22.23
CA SER A 438 3.99 -0.70 -23.54
C SER A 438 4.10 0.77 -23.96
N LYS A 439 3.93 1.72 -23.02
CA LYS A 439 3.93 3.16 -23.33
C LYS A 439 5.33 3.75 -23.48
N ILE A 440 6.33 3.22 -22.76
CA ILE A 440 7.67 3.81 -22.76
C ILE A 440 8.34 3.70 -24.12
N GLY A 441 8.15 2.58 -24.83
CA GLY A 441 8.64 2.39 -26.20
C GLY A 441 10.11 2.79 -26.36
N ASN A 442 10.37 3.76 -27.26
CA ASN A 442 11.70 4.31 -27.52
C ASN A 442 12.03 5.56 -26.69
N TYR A 443 11.13 5.99 -25.80
CA TYR A 443 11.38 7.15 -24.95
C TYR A 443 12.32 6.80 -23.80
N THR A 444 13.20 7.74 -23.46
CA THR A 444 14.14 7.61 -22.35
C THR A 444 13.46 7.68 -20.98
N TYR A 445 12.32 8.36 -20.89
CA TYR A 445 11.49 8.48 -19.70
C TYR A 445 10.03 8.79 -20.07
N LEU A 446 9.13 8.58 -19.11
CA LEU A 446 7.76 9.10 -19.13
C LEU A 446 7.46 9.85 -17.84
N THR A 447 6.79 11.00 -17.95
CA THR A 447 6.31 11.75 -16.79
C THR A 447 5.08 11.07 -16.18
N VAL A 448 5.09 10.97 -14.85
CA VAL A 448 3.98 10.49 -14.04
C VAL A 448 3.14 11.67 -13.58
N ASN A 449 1.87 11.64 -13.92
CA ASN A 449 0.89 12.68 -13.63
C ASN A 449 -0.17 12.20 -12.63
N ARG A 450 -0.63 13.14 -11.81
CA ARG A 450 -1.85 13.01 -11.01
C ARG A 450 -2.87 14.01 -11.54
N THR A 451 -4.08 13.55 -11.76
CA THR A 451 -5.20 14.41 -12.16
C THR A 451 -5.71 15.17 -10.94
N ASP A 452 -5.93 16.46 -11.08
CA ASP A 452 -6.60 17.28 -10.07
C ASP A 452 -8.14 17.19 -10.18
N VAL A 453 -8.85 17.99 -9.39
CA VAL A 453 -10.33 18.01 -9.36
C VAL A 453 -10.95 18.53 -10.66
N ASP A 454 -10.22 19.35 -11.41
CA ASP A 454 -10.67 19.96 -12.67
C ASP A 454 -10.25 19.14 -13.90
N GLY A 455 -9.65 17.97 -13.70
CA GLY A 455 -9.17 17.09 -14.78
C GLY A 455 -7.80 17.46 -15.34
N ARG A 456 -7.12 18.48 -14.79
CA ARG A 456 -5.79 18.91 -15.22
C ARG A 456 -4.71 18.01 -14.65
N LEU A 457 -3.60 17.92 -15.36
CA LEU A 457 -2.52 17.00 -15.05
C LEU A 457 -1.42 17.71 -14.26
N VAL A 458 -1.11 17.21 -13.07
CA VAL A 458 0.00 17.71 -12.24
C VAL A 458 1.15 16.71 -12.31
N PRO A 459 2.37 17.11 -12.74
CA PRO A 459 3.50 16.21 -12.84
C PRO A 459 4.14 15.97 -11.47
N ILE A 460 4.18 14.69 -11.06
CA ILE A 460 4.60 14.24 -9.72
C ILE A 460 5.85 13.36 -9.72
N GLY A 461 6.43 13.05 -10.89
CA GLY A 461 7.64 12.23 -11.00
C GLY A 461 7.89 11.77 -12.42
N LEU A 462 8.91 10.94 -12.59
CA LEU A 462 9.24 10.30 -13.86
C LEU A 462 9.55 8.82 -13.64
N VAL A 463 9.29 8.00 -14.66
CA VAL A 463 9.79 6.64 -14.77
C VAL A 463 10.83 6.62 -15.90
N GLN A 464 12.07 6.22 -15.58
CA GLN A 464 13.13 6.08 -16.58
C GLN A 464 13.06 4.71 -17.26
N ALA A 465 13.29 4.68 -18.57
CA ALA A 465 13.34 3.43 -19.31
C ALA A 465 14.43 2.48 -18.80
N ALA A 466 15.57 3.04 -18.37
CA ALA A 466 16.68 2.27 -17.81
C ALA A 466 16.32 1.57 -16.48
N ASP A 467 15.34 2.07 -15.72
CA ASP A 467 14.94 1.48 -14.46
C ASP A 467 13.96 0.31 -14.66
N LEU A 468 13.15 0.34 -15.72
CA LEU A 468 12.27 -0.77 -16.10
C LEU A 468 13.01 -2.03 -16.56
N GLN A 469 14.26 -1.88 -16.98
CA GLN A 469 15.11 -2.98 -17.44
C GLN A 469 15.91 -3.65 -16.31
N LYS A 470 15.92 -3.06 -15.10
CA LYS A 470 16.71 -3.54 -13.96
C LYS A 470 15.83 -4.41 -13.06
N GLU A 471 15.90 -5.72 -13.23
CA GLU A 471 15.21 -6.64 -12.32
C GLU A 471 16.04 -6.88 -11.03
N PRO A 472 15.36 -7.10 -9.88
CA PRO A 472 13.91 -7.01 -9.70
C PRO A 472 13.42 -5.55 -9.60
N LEU A 473 12.16 -5.32 -10.00
CA LEU A 473 11.50 -4.01 -9.94
C LEU A 473 10.95 -3.66 -8.53
N GLY A 474 10.94 -4.65 -7.64
CA GLY A 474 10.54 -4.50 -6.25
C GLY A 474 10.81 -5.79 -5.48
N THR A 475 10.49 -5.80 -4.20
CA THR A 475 10.76 -6.95 -3.33
C THR A 475 9.57 -7.32 -2.47
N VAL A 476 9.53 -8.54 -1.97
CA VAL A 476 8.43 -9.08 -1.16
C VAL A 476 8.99 -9.80 0.08
N THR A 477 8.28 -9.61 1.18
CA THR A 477 8.41 -10.36 2.43
C THR A 477 7.15 -11.16 2.66
N LEU A 478 7.31 -12.45 2.96
CA LEU A 478 6.22 -13.38 3.25
C LEU A 478 6.24 -13.75 4.74
N ARG A 479 5.06 -13.85 5.33
CA ARG A 479 4.83 -14.16 6.74
C ARG A 479 3.68 -15.15 6.81
N ASP A 480 3.90 -16.27 7.48
CA ASP A 480 2.95 -17.37 7.60
C ASP A 480 2.75 -18.20 6.31
N PHE A 481 3.56 -17.96 5.29
CA PHE A 481 3.63 -18.77 4.06
C PHE A 481 4.91 -18.42 3.30
N CYS A 482 5.22 -19.20 2.27
CA CYS A 482 6.42 -18.99 1.45
C CYS A 482 6.24 -19.23 -0.05
N ASN A 483 5.07 -19.70 -0.50
CA ASN A 483 4.80 -19.96 -1.91
C ASN A 483 4.45 -18.65 -2.65
N ARG A 484 5.03 -18.46 -3.83
CA ARG A 484 4.72 -17.34 -4.74
C ARG A 484 3.33 -17.42 -5.34
N GLU A 485 2.84 -18.63 -5.60
CA GLU A 485 1.55 -18.88 -6.25
C GLU A 485 0.38 -18.42 -5.39
N GLU A 486 0.51 -18.54 -4.07
CA GLU A 486 -0.53 -18.20 -3.11
C GLU A 486 -0.97 -16.72 -3.20
N MET A 487 -0.04 -15.82 -3.54
CA MET A 487 -0.30 -14.38 -3.71
C MET A 487 -0.15 -13.89 -5.16
N ASN A 488 -0.05 -14.80 -6.13
CA ASN A 488 0.21 -14.49 -7.53
C ASN A 488 1.38 -13.49 -7.69
N ILE A 489 2.50 -13.74 -6.99
CA ILE A 489 3.64 -12.81 -6.95
C ILE A 489 4.33 -12.79 -8.32
N PRO A 490 4.31 -11.67 -9.07
CA PRO A 490 4.90 -11.59 -10.40
C PRO A 490 6.41 -11.83 -10.39
N SER A 491 6.98 -12.30 -11.50
CA SER A 491 8.41 -12.61 -11.62
C SER A 491 9.33 -11.41 -11.41
N TYR A 492 8.86 -10.21 -11.76
CA TYR A 492 9.63 -8.97 -11.57
C TYR A 492 9.71 -8.51 -10.09
N LEU A 493 9.01 -9.19 -9.17
CA LEU A 493 9.13 -8.97 -7.73
C LEU A 493 9.94 -10.10 -7.10
N GLU A 494 10.85 -9.74 -6.19
CA GLU A 494 11.74 -10.73 -5.58
C GLU A 494 11.44 -11.02 -4.12
N VAL A 495 11.35 -12.31 -3.75
CA VAL A 495 11.10 -12.71 -2.35
C VAL A 495 12.42 -12.69 -1.58
N ILE A 496 12.54 -11.74 -0.63
CA ILE A 496 13.80 -11.52 0.11
C ILE A 496 13.72 -11.95 1.58
N SER A 497 12.52 -12.14 2.15
CA SER A 497 12.35 -12.54 3.55
C SER A 497 11.14 -13.44 3.72
N VAL A 498 11.30 -14.52 4.48
CA VAL A 498 10.28 -15.52 4.78
C VAL A 498 10.37 -15.91 6.25
N ILE A 499 9.24 -15.86 6.95
CA ILE A 499 9.05 -16.50 8.26
C ILE A 499 7.79 -17.35 8.15
N ASP A 500 7.93 -18.66 8.23
CA ASP A 500 6.88 -19.63 7.95
C ASP A 500 6.97 -20.83 8.89
N HIS A 501 5.87 -21.58 9.01
CA HIS A 501 5.77 -22.81 9.78
C HIS A 501 5.07 -23.94 8.99
N HIS A 502 4.63 -23.65 7.76
CA HIS A 502 4.03 -24.62 6.86
C HIS A 502 5.08 -25.46 6.12
N LYS A 503 4.58 -26.44 5.33
CA LYS A 503 5.42 -27.13 4.36
C LYS A 503 5.86 -26.14 3.28
N SER A 504 7.16 -25.89 3.22
CA SER A 504 7.67 -24.78 2.40
C SER A 504 8.16 -25.18 1.01
N THR A 505 8.00 -24.26 0.05
CA THR A 505 8.67 -24.26 -1.26
C THR A 505 9.03 -22.81 -1.59
N LEU A 506 10.31 -22.47 -1.54
CA LEU A 506 10.80 -21.10 -1.74
C LEU A 506 11.57 -21.02 -3.07
N ASN A 507 11.10 -20.13 -3.95
CA ASN A 507 11.75 -19.84 -5.23
C ASN A 507 12.15 -18.35 -5.29
N THR A 508 13.46 -18.08 -5.34
CA THR A 508 14.05 -16.74 -5.33
C THR A 508 15.45 -16.80 -5.96
N ASP A 509 15.81 -15.78 -6.73
CA ASP A 509 17.10 -15.62 -7.42
C ASP A 509 18.15 -14.88 -6.54
N MET A 510 17.72 -14.30 -5.42
CA MET A 510 18.56 -13.59 -4.46
C MET A 510 18.61 -14.31 -3.11
N PRO A 511 19.74 -14.26 -2.36
CA PRO A 511 19.83 -14.85 -1.03
C PRO A 511 18.78 -14.25 -0.06
N PRO A 512 17.78 -15.04 0.38
CA PRO A 512 16.73 -14.55 1.26
C PRO A 512 17.13 -14.69 2.74
N ARG A 513 16.47 -13.93 3.61
CA ARG A 513 16.37 -14.26 5.04
C ARG A 513 15.17 -15.18 5.24
N ALA A 514 15.40 -16.49 5.31
CA ALA A 514 14.34 -17.48 5.50
C ALA A 514 14.47 -18.18 6.86
N ILE A 515 13.38 -18.23 7.62
CA ILE A 515 13.24 -19.03 8.84
C ILE A 515 11.96 -19.85 8.71
N ILE A 516 12.13 -21.16 8.72
CA ILE A 516 11.03 -22.13 8.69
C ILE A 516 11.22 -23.03 9.90
N SER A 517 10.23 -23.11 10.77
CA SER A 517 10.32 -23.89 12.01
C SER A 517 9.03 -24.65 12.27
N ASP A 518 9.15 -25.80 12.93
CA ASP A 518 8.01 -26.54 13.48
C ASP A 518 7.49 -25.82 14.73
N ALA A 519 6.66 -24.81 14.49
CA ALA A 519 5.90 -24.08 15.50
C ALA A 519 4.42 -24.14 15.08
N GLN A 520 3.50 -24.07 16.04
CA GLN A 520 2.10 -24.04 15.68
C GLN A 520 1.71 -22.68 15.12
N SER A 521 2.32 -21.57 15.56
CA SER A 521 2.07 -20.21 15.06
C SER A 521 3.34 -19.57 14.52
N SER A 522 3.24 -18.87 13.39
CA SER A 522 4.38 -18.12 12.83
C SER A 522 4.85 -17.00 13.78
N ASN A 523 3.93 -16.43 14.57
CA ASN A 523 4.23 -15.37 15.53
C ASN A 523 5.08 -15.84 16.73
N ALA A 524 5.12 -17.13 17.05
CA ALA A 524 6.07 -17.65 18.02
C ALA A 524 7.52 -17.45 17.55
N ILE A 525 7.76 -17.65 16.25
CA ILE A 525 9.07 -17.44 15.61
C ILE A 525 9.39 -15.94 15.55
N VAL A 526 8.43 -15.11 15.14
CA VAL A 526 8.60 -13.64 15.08
C VAL A 526 8.92 -13.07 16.46
N ALA A 527 8.21 -13.51 17.51
CA ALA A 527 8.45 -13.11 18.89
C ALA A 527 9.86 -13.45 19.36
N GLN A 528 10.33 -14.66 19.06
CA GLN A 528 11.70 -15.08 19.40
C GLN A 528 12.75 -14.15 18.81
N MET A 529 12.56 -13.72 17.56
CA MET A 529 13.46 -12.79 16.88
C MET A 529 13.35 -11.37 17.48
N ALA A 530 12.13 -10.93 17.79
CA ALA A 530 11.89 -9.65 18.45
C ALA A 530 12.59 -9.56 19.81
N PHE A 531 12.57 -10.63 20.61
CA PHE A 531 13.29 -10.66 21.90
C PHE A 531 14.77 -10.37 21.75
N GLN A 532 15.43 -10.91 20.72
CA GLN A 532 16.86 -10.68 20.50
C GLN A 532 17.15 -9.19 20.27
N VAL A 533 16.35 -8.53 19.45
CA VAL A 533 16.50 -7.09 19.18
C VAL A 533 16.14 -6.26 20.40
N ASN A 534 15.05 -6.62 21.08
CA ASN A 534 14.54 -5.86 22.21
C ASN A 534 15.44 -5.97 23.44
N ASP A 535 16.11 -7.10 23.66
CA ASP A 535 17.10 -7.23 24.74
C ASP A 535 18.39 -6.44 24.46
N MET A 536 18.74 -6.20 23.20
CA MET A 536 19.94 -5.42 22.83
C MET A 536 19.77 -3.92 23.05
N TYR A 537 18.55 -3.39 22.97
CA TYR A 537 18.31 -1.93 22.92
C TYR A 537 17.17 -1.45 23.83
N GLY A 538 16.38 -2.35 24.42
CA GLY A 538 15.24 -2.03 25.27
C GLY A 538 15.60 -1.95 26.75
N THR A 539 15.11 -0.91 27.43
CA THR A 539 15.27 -0.74 28.88
C THR A 539 14.11 -1.32 29.68
N GLY A 540 13.04 -1.77 29.01
CA GLY A 540 11.83 -2.28 29.66
C GLY A 540 11.06 -1.19 30.41
N GLY A 541 11.30 0.08 30.06
CA GLY A 541 10.76 1.22 30.78
C GLY A 541 11.37 1.46 32.17
N MET A 542 12.49 0.80 32.49
CA MET A 542 13.16 0.93 33.78
C MET A 542 14.24 2.02 33.76
N THR A 543 14.40 2.75 34.85
CA THR A 543 15.53 3.65 35.08
C THR A 543 16.74 2.87 35.61
N LEU A 544 17.94 3.48 35.54
CA LEU A 544 19.15 2.88 36.11
C LEU A 544 18.98 2.56 37.60
N GLU A 545 18.38 3.48 38.36
CA GLU A 545 18.12 3.32 39.79
C GLU A 545 17.21 2.10 40.08
N GLN A 546 16.15 1.92 39.29
CA GLN A 546 15.25 0.76 39.42
C GLN A 546 15.98 -0.55 39.13
N VAL A 547 16.85 -0.58 38.12
CA VAL A 547 17.65 -1.75 37.78
C VAL A 547 18.66 -2.07 38.89
N GLU A 548 19.40 -1.08 39.37
CA GLU A 548 20.41 -1.28 40.41
C GLU A 548 19.83 -1.71 41.75
N THR A 549 18.64 -1.19 42.10
CA THR A 549 17.92 -1.61 43.30
C THR A 549 17.58 -3.10 43.24
N GLN A 550 17.06 -3.57 42.11
CA GLN A 550 16.72 -4.98 41.92
C GLN A 550 17.96 -5.89 41.89
N LEU A 551 19.06 -5.43 41.28
CA LEU A 551 20.33 -6.18 41.28
C LEU A 551 20.83 -6.42 42.71
N LYS A 552 20.84 -5.39 43.57
CA LYS A 552 21.23 -5.50 44.98
C LYS A 552 20.32 -6.41 45.79
N GLU A 553 19.04 -6.50 45.44
CA GLU A 553 18.10 -7.44 46.05
C GLU A 553 18.42 -8.88 45.65
N LEU A 554 18.67 -9.14 44.36
CA LEU A 554 18.96 -10.47 43.82
C LEU A 554 20.36 -10.99 44.20
N GLU A 555 21.35 -10.12 44.38
CA GLU A 555 22.69 -10.51 44.86
C GLU A 555 22.65 -11.24 46.21
N LYS A 556 21.60 -11.01 47.01
CA LYS A 556 21.41 -11.66 48.31
C LYS A 556 20.98 -13.12 48.19
N ASP A 557 20.39 -13.53 47.06
CA ASP A 557 19.93 -14.90 46.81
C ASP A 557 19.87 -15.23 45.30
N LEU A 558 20.87 -16.01 44.86
CA LEU A 558 20.98 -16.56 43.50
C LEU A 558 20.83 -18.09 43.46
N SER A 559 20.15 -18.67 44.45
CA SER A 559 20.03 -20.13 44.59
C SER A 559 19.10 -20.80 43.57
N THR A 560 18.31 -20.02 42.82
CA THR A 560 17.28 -20.54 41.90
C THR A 560 17.54 -20.14 40.45
N SER A 561 17.16 -21.00 39.49
CA SER A 561 17.24 -20.68 38.05
C SER A 561 16.49 -19.40 37.69
N VAL A 562 15.32 -19.15 38.30
CA VAL A 562 14.55 -17.90 38.16
C VAL A 562 15.37 -16.67 38.58
N SER A 563 16.03 -16.72 39.75
CA SER A 563 16.88 -15.61 40.23
C SER A 563 18.06 -15.33 39.29
N ILE A 564 18.67 -16.38 38.74
CA ILE A 564 19.76 -16.28 37.76
C ILE A 564 19.28 -15.65 36.45
N ARG A 565 18.14 -16.09 35.90
CA ARG A 565 17.55 -15.51 34.68
C ARG A 565 17.19 -14.04 34.86
N LYS A 566 16.60 -13.67 36.01
CA LYS A 566 16.31 -12.25 36.33
C LYS A 566 17.59 -11.42 36.41
N MET A 567 18.62 -11.94 37.07
CA MET A 567 19.94 -11.28 37.15
C MET A 567 20.52 -11.04 35.75
N GLN A 568 20.49 -12.04 34.86
CA GLN A 568 20.97 -11.89 33.48
C GLN A 568 20.23 -10.78 32.72
N ARG A 569 18.89 -10.74 32.81
CA ARG A 569 18.08 -9.70 32.15
C ARG A 569 18.35 -8.31 32.71
N LEU A 570 18.48 -8.16 34.03
CA LEU A 570 18.81 -6.87 34.65
C LEU A 570 20.21 -6.39 34.28
N LEU A 571 21.21 -7.28 34.25
CA LEU A 571 22.56 -6.94 33.81
C LEU A 571 22.58 -6.48 32.35
N GLN A 572 21.83 -7.16 31.48
CA GLN A 572 21.68 -6.74 30.09
C GLN A 572 21.02 -5.35 29.99
N ARG A 573 19.93 -5.09 30.74
CA ARG A 573 19.32 -3.75 30.78
C ARG A 573 20.25 -2.67 31.32
N LYS A 574 21.01 -2.98 32.37
CA LYS A 574 22.03 -2.06 32.92
C LYS A 574 23.06 -1.70 31.84
N LYS A 575 23.53 -2.69 31.09
CA LYS A 575 24.46 -2.47 29.96
C LYS A 575 23.86 -1.55 28.91
N VAL A 576 22.59 -1.73 28.55
CA VAL A 576 21.89 -0.85 27.59
C VAL A 576 21.82 0.58 28.12
N ILE A 577 21.35 0.79 29.35
CA ILE A 577 21.18 2.12 29.95
C ILE A 577 22.53 2.87 30.07
N GLN A 578 23.62 2.15 30.32
CA GLN A 578 24.97 2.74 30.44
C GLN A 578 25.62 3.08 29.09
N SER A 579 25.06 2.62 27.96
CA SER A 579 25.64 2.81 26.62
C SER A 579 25.22 4.11 25.91
N ASP A 580 25.12 5.22 26.66
CA ASP A 580 24.67 6.56 26.21
C ASP A 580 23.22 6.65 25.68
N CYS A 581 22.43 5.57 25.72
CA CYS A 581 21.01 5.53 25.31
C CYS A 581 20.73 6.12 23.91
N TYR A 582 21.73 6.19 23.02
CA TYR A 582 21.56 6.77 21.69
C TYR A 582 20.53 5.98 20.88
N HIS A 583 20.48 4.66 21.05
CA HIS A 583 19.48 3.76 20.49
C HIS A 583 18.44 3.38 21.54
N TYR A 584 17.20 3.15 21.11
CA TYR A 584 16.10 2.81 22.00
C TYR A 584 15.05 1.92 21.36
N ILE A 585 14.30 1.23 22.22
CA ILE A 585 12.98 0.69 21.91
C ILE A 585 11.99 1.28 22.90
N ASP A 586 10.93 1.89 22.38
CA ASP A 586 9.85 2.45 23.19
C ASP A 586 9.07 1.32 23.86
N SER A 587 8.87 1.42 25.18
CA SER A 587 8.22 0.36 25.96
C SER A 587 6.75 0.15 25.59
N LYS A 588 6.04 1.18 25.10
CA LYS A 588 4.67 1.03 24.60
C LYS A 588 4.64 0.23 23.31
N ARG A 589 5.60 0.48 22.41
CA ARG A 589 5.74 -0.35 21.20
C ARG A 589 6.08 -1.79 21.55
N GLU A 590 7.04 -2.02 22.44
CA GLU A 590 7.41 -3.36 22.90
C GLU A 590 6.20 -4.10 23.50
N PHE A 591 5.40 -3.41 24.31
CA PHE A 591 4.16 -3.97 24.87
C PHE A 591 3.13 -4.34 23.79
N ALA A 592 2.84 -3.43 22.86
CA ALA A 592 1.89 -3.68 21.78
C ALA A 592 2.32 -4.87 20.89
N GLU A 593 3.61 -4.97 20.58
CA GLU A 593 4.18 -6.09 19.83
C GLU A 593 3.97 -7.42 20.56
N TYR A 594 4.36 -7.51 21.82
CA TYR A 594 4.21 -8.76 22.57
C TYR A 594 2.75 -9.14 22.78
N LEU A 595 1.87 -8.17 23.00
CA LEU A 595 0.44 -8.41 23.13
C LEU A 595 -0.15 -9.00 21.83
N HIS A 596 0.21 -8.43 20.69
CA HIS A 596 -0.16 -8.96 19.38
C HIS A 596 0.28 -10.43 19.21
N PHE A 597 1.53 -10.74 19.55
CA PHE A 597 2.04 -12.12 19.45
C PHE A 597 1.30 -13.09 20.37
N VAL A 598 0.97 -12.68 21.60
CA VAL A 598 0.19 -13.52 22.52
C VAL A 598 -1.14 -13.93 21.87
N TYR A 599 -1.89 -12.98 21.33
CA TYR A 599 -3.21 -13.28 20.75
C TYR A 599 -3.13 -14.04 19.42
N ALA A 600 -2.14 -13.76 18.59
CA ALA A 600 -1.92 -14.52 17.36
C ALA A 600 -1.60 -16.00 17.66
N ILE A 601 -0.69 -16.25 18.61
CA ILE A 601 -0.37 -17.61 19.05
C ILE A 601 -1.62 -18.29 19.64
N LEU A 602 -2.42 -17.58 20.42
CA LEU A 602 -3.66 -18.13 20.99
C LEU A 602 -4.68 -18.56 19.92
N ASP A 603 -4.86 -17.77 18.86
CA ASP A 603 -5.83 -18.08 17.80
C ASP A 603 -5.40 -19.35 17.04
N ASP A 604 -4.15 -19.42 16.62
CA ASP A 604 -3.68 -20.52 15.77
C ASP A 604 -3.48 -21.84 16.54
N THR A 605 -3.07 -21.74 17.81
CA THR A 605 -2.95 -22.90 18.72
C THR A 605 -4.29 -23.44 19.24
N ASP A 606 -5.42 -22.79 18.90
CA ASP A 606 -6.75 -23.10 19.48
C ASP A 606 -6.69 -23.07 21.01
N LEU A 607 -6.20 -21.94 21.54
CA LEU A 607 -5.93 -21.69 22.96
C LEU A 607 -4.99 -22.72 23.62
N LEU A 608 -3.80 -22.88 23.04
CA LEU A 608 -2.77 -23.81 23.49
C LEU A 608 -3.19 -25.30 23.50
N THR A 609 -4.28 -25.65 22.81
CA THR A 609 -4.72 -27.05 22.67
C THR A 609 -3.81 -27.82 21.71
N LYS A 610 -3.28 -27.13 20.70
CA LYS A 610 -2.30 -27.65 19.74
C LYS A 610 -1.06 -26.78 19.86
N VAL A 611 0.00 -27.32 20.43
CA VAL A 611 1.22 -26.55 20.70
C VAL A 611 2.44 -27.42 20.50
N THR A 612 3.49 -26.78 20.04
CA THR A 612 4.86 -27.29 20.09
C THR A 612 5.54 -26.78 21.37
N ARG A 613 6.77 -27.26 21.60
CA ARG A 613 7.62 -26.75 22.69
C ARG A 613 7.92 -25.26 22.52
N ILE A 614 8.16 -24.82 21.28
CA ILE A 614 8.46 -23.42 20.96
C ILE A 614 7.29 -22.52 21.37
N ASP A 615 6.05 -22.91 21.05
CA ASP A 615 4.87 -22.11 21.36
C ASP A 615 4.72 -21.85 22.87
N VAL A 616 4.86 -22.89 23.71
CA VAL A 616 4.70 -22.75 25.17
C VAL A 616 5.85 -21.97 25.83
N GLU A 617 7.08 -22.16 25.38
CA GLU A 617 8.26 -21.44 25.90
C GLU A 617 8.24 -19.96 25.52
N ILE A 618 7.84 -19.64 24.28
CA ILE A 618 7.66 -18.28 23.81
C ILE A 618 6.48 -17.61 24.52
N MET A 619 5.35 -18.31 24.70
CA MET A 619 4.22 -17.77 25.45
C MET A 619 4.61 -17.41 26.89
N ALA A 620 5.32 -18.29 27.60
CA ALA A 620 5.82 -17.98 28.94
C ALA A 620 6.73 -16.74 28.94
N SER A 621 7.65 -16.65 27.97
CA SER A 621 8.54 -15.50 27.81
C SER A 621 7.78 -14.20 27.53
N LEU A 622 6.75 -14.23 26.67
CA LEU A 622 5.88 -13.09 26.38
C LEU A 622 5.18 -12.60 27.64
N LEU A 623 4.56 -13.51 28.41
CA LEU A 623 3.83 -13.15 29.64
C LEU A 623 4.76 -12.52 30.69
N ASN A 624 5.94 -13.09 30.89
CA ASN A 624 6.95 -12.56 31.80
C ASN A 624 7.44 -11.17 31.38
N ARG A 625 7.68 -10.97 30.07
CA ARG A 625 8.11 -9.68 29.51
C ARG A 625 7.02 -8.62 29.59
N LEU A 626 5.78 -8.96 29.22
CA LEU A 626 4.62 -8.08 29.36
C LEU A 626 4.44 -7.64 30.81
N LYS A 627 4.55 -8.57 31.76
CA LYS A 627 4.44 -8.25 33.19
C LYS A 627 5.56 -7.32 33.64
N SER A 628 6.76 -7.59 33.16
CA SER A 628 7.93 -6.78 33.51
C SER A 628 7.85 -5.34 32.97
N LEU A 629 7.27 -5.17 31.77
CA LEU A 629 7.03 -3.86 31.16
C LEU A 629 6.01 -3.02 31.95
N ILE A 630 4.89 -3.64 32.36
CA ILE A 630 3.83 -2.95 33.13
C ILE A 630 4.37 -2.51 34.49
N GLU A 631 5.01 -3.42 35.21
CA GLU A 631 5.46 -3.17 36.59
C GLU A 631 6.80 -2.43 36.65
N ARG A 632 7.45 -2.20 35.49
CA ARG A 632 8.81 -1.63 35.37
C ARG A 632 9.79 -2.33 36.32
N LYS A 633 9.67 -3.65 36.39
CA LYS A 633 10.42 -4.56 37.27
C LYS A 633 10.65 -5.88 36.57
N GLU A 634 11.79 -6.54 36.75
CA GLU A 634 11.99 -7.89 36.20
C GLU A 634 11.20 -8.93 37.00
N ILE A 635 10.14 -9.45 36.37
CA ILE A 635 9.19 -10.38 36.98
C ILE A 635 9.09 -11.63 36.11
N GLU A 636 9.01 -12.78 36.79
CA GLU A 636 8.76 -14.08 36.18
C GLU A 636 7.51 -14.64 36.87
N ILE A 637 6.39 -14.65 36.15
CA ILE A 637 5.07 -15.12 36.61
C ILE A 637 4.79 -16.56 36.18
N VAL A 638 5.54 -17.08 35.19
CA VAL A 638 5.48 -18.46 34.73
C VAL A 638 6.88 -18.94 34.40
N ASP A 639 7.22 -20.14 34.88
CA ASP A 639 8.38 -20.92 34.47
C ASP A 639 8.01 -22.42 34.40
N PHE A 640 8.92 -23.23 33.87
CA PHE A 640 8.73 -24.67 33.67
C PHE A 640 9.84 -25.50 34.33
N ASP A 641 10.63 -24.93 35.25
CA ASP A 641 11.84 -25.59 35.78
C ASP A 641 11.51 -26.88 36.56
N ASP A 642 10.31 -27.01 37.11
CA ASP A 642 9.80 -28.18 37.83
C ASP A 642 9.00 -29.17 36.94
N ILE A 643 8.80 -28.87 35.65
CA ILE A 643 8.13 -29.78 34.72
C ILE A 643 9.18 -30.68 34.07
N THR A 644 9.03 -31.99 34.22
CA THR A 644 9.90 -32.97 33.57
C THR A 644 9.81 -32.87 32.04
N GLU A 645 10.96 -32.91 31.37
CA GLU A 645 11.05 -32.93 29.90
C GLU A 645 10.69 -34.32 29.33
N ASP A 646 9.41 -34.68 29.39
CA ASP A 646 8.85 -35.90 28.82
C ASP A 646 7.87 -35.60 27.67
N HIS A 647 7.28 -36.65 27.09
CA HIS A 647 6.29 -36.53 26.02
C HIS A 647 5.02 -35.73 26.41
N ASP A 648 4.77 -35.54 27.71
CA ASP A 648 3.66 -34.76 28.24
C ASP A 648 4.06 -33.32 28.60
N PHE A 649 5.33 -32.93 28.39
CA PHE A 649 5.85 -31.61 28.75
C PHE A 649 4.98 -30.48 28.21
N THR A 650 4.69 -30.47 26.90
CA THR A 650 3.91 -29.40 26.25
C THR A 650 2.50 -29.30 26.82
N LYS A 651 1.86 -30.43 27.13
CA LYS A 651 0.54 -30.49 27.75
C LYS A 651 0.55 -29.92 29.17
N LYS A 652 1.55 -30.30 29.99
CA LYS A 652 1.72 -29.79 31.36
C LYS A 652 2.03 -28.29 31.37
N ALA A 653 2.92 -27.84 30.48
CA ALA A 653 3.29 -26.43 30.31
C ALA A 653 2.10 -25.58 29.84
N ALA A 654 1.34 -26.03 28.85
CA ALA A 654 0.11 -25.37 28.40
C ALA A 654 -0.93 -25.27 29.53
N SER A 655 -1.13 -26.34 30.29
CA SER A 655 -2.01 -26.32 31.47
C SER A 655 -1.57 -25.29 32.50
N ARG A 656 -0.26 -25.19 32.78
CA ARG A 656 0.26 -24.17 33.70
C ARG A 656 0.04 -22.75 33.21
N LEU A 657 0.26 -22.51 31.90
CA LEU A 657 -0.01 -21.22 31.28
C LEU A 657 -1.48 -20.85 31.47
N LEU A 658 -2.40 -21.73 31.06
CA LEU A 658 -3.86 -21.50 31.15
C LEU A 658 -4.35 -21.27 32.59
N GLN A 659 -3.69 -21.86 33.59
CA GLN A 659 -4.01 -21.67 35.01
C GLN A 659 -3.34 -20.45 35.65
N ASN A 660 -2.56 -19.68 34.89
CA ASN A 660 -1.93 -18.45 35.38
C ASN A 660 -2.93 -17.29 35.42
N LYS A 661 -2.98 -16.55 36.53
CA LYS A 661 -3.94 -15.44 36.75
C LYS A 661 -3.78 -14.29 35.76
N ASP A 662 -2.53 -13.92 35.45
CA ASP A 662 -2.22 -12.86 34.50
C ASP A 662 -2.64 -13.30 33.08
N PHE A 663 -2.36 -14.54 32.69
CA PHE A 663 -2.80 -15.03 31.37
C PHE A 663 -4.33 -15.15 31.27
N TYR A 664 -4.99 -15.66 32.30
CA TYR A 664 -6.45 -15.72 32.40
C TYR A 664 -7.08 -14.34 32.21
N SER A 665 -6.52 -13.29 32.82
CA SER A 665 -7.03 -11.93 32.65
C SER A 665 -6.98 -11.42 31.20
N LEU A 666 -6.11 -11.96 30.35
CA LEU A 666 -6.05 -11.65 28.92
C LEU A 666 -7.10 -12.44 28.13
N TYR A 667 -7.01 -13.78 28.14
CA TYR A 667 -7.87 -14.59 27.26
C TYR A 667 -9.34 -14.58 27.70
N SER A 668 -9.64 -14.35 28.99
CA SER A 668 -11.03 -14.21 29.48
C SER A 668 -11.78 -13.04 28.83
N LYS A 669 -11.09 -11.92 28.58
CA LYS A 669 -11.69 -10.75 27.90
C LYS A 669 -12.11 -11.10 26.48
N VAL A 670 -11.23 -11.77 25.72
CA VAL A 670 -11.57 -12.19 24.35
C VAL A 670 -12.68 -13.22 24.34
N TYR A 671 -12.65 -14.18 25.28
CA TYR A 671 -13.71 -15.20 25.39
C TYR A 671 -15.06 -14.58 25.71
N LEU A 672 -15.12 -13.57 26.57
CA LEU A 672 -16.36 -12.86 26.86
C LEU A 672 -16.95 -12.21 25.61
N HIS A 673 -16.12 -11.55 24.79
CA HIS A 673 -16.57 -10.94 23.53
C HIS A 673 -17.00 -11.99 22.50
N LYS A 674 -16.26 -13.11 22.38
CA LYS A 674 -16.66 -14.24 21.52
C LYS A 674 -17.99 -14.83 21.95
N GLU A 675 -18.20 -15.01 23.26
CA GLU A 675 -19.45 -15.52 23.83
C GLU A 675 -20.65 -14.61 23.51
N GLN A 676 -20.47 -13.29 23.67
CA GLN A 676 -21.50 -12.31 23.31
C GLN A 676 -21.82 -12.36 21.81
N SER A 677 -20.77 -12.31 20.96
CA SER A 677 -20.93 -12.33 19.51
C SER A 677 -21.61 -13.60 19.00
N VAL A 678 -21.31 -14.78 19.57
CA VAL A 678 -22.00 -16.03 19.21
C VAL A 678 -23.49 -15.94 19.58
N GLY A 679 -23.82 -15.40 20.75
CA GLY A 679 -25.21 -15.17 21.17
C GLY A 679 -25.98 -14.31 20.16
N GLU A 680 -25.42 -13.17 19.78
CA GLU A 680 -26.00 -12.25 18.78
C GLU A 680 -26.17 -12.94 17.41
N ASN A 681 -25.14 -13.66 16.95
CA ASN A 681 -25.19 -14.35 15.66
C ASN A 681 -26.26 -15.46 15.61
N LEU A 682 -26.50 -16.16 16.73
CA LEU A 682 -27.58 -17.16 16.82
C LEU A 682 -28.95 -16.48 16.64
N GLU A 683 -29.17 -15.35 17.32
CA GLU A 683 -30.39 -14.57 17.21
C GLU A 683 -30.59 -14.00 15.80
N ASP A 684 -29.56 -13.37 15.25
CA ASP A 684 -29.59 -12.73 13.94
C ASP A 684 -29.86 -13.76 12.85
N CYS A 685 -29.22 -14.92 12.93
CA CYS A 685 -29.49 -16.02 12.01
C CYS A 685 -30.97 -16.43 12.06
N ALA A 686 -31.51 -16.64 13.25
CA ALA A 686 -32.90 -17.04 13.43
C ALA A 686 -33.91 -15.97 12.96
N LYS A 687 -33.53 -14.69 12.98
CA LYS A 687 -34.32 -13.57 12.45
C LYS A 687 -34.16 -13.37 10.92
N GLY A 688 -33.33 -14.18 10.25
CA GLY A 688 -33.00 -14.02 8.83
C GLY A 688 -32.09 -12.82 8.53
N LEU A 689 -31.45 -12.26 9.55
CA LEU A 689 -30.45 -11.20 9.43
C LEU A 689 -29.08 -11.79 9.09
N LYS A 690 -28.14 -10.93 8.69
CA LYS A 690 -26.78 -11.34 8.35
C LYS A 690 -26.08 -11.93 9.58
N SER A 691 -25.64 -13.18 9.48
CA SER A 691 -25.00 -13.92 10.56
C SER A 691 -23.91 -14.86 10.03
N ASN A 692 -22.94 -15.20 10.89
CA ASN A 692 -21.81 -16.05 10.57
C ASN A 692 -21.95 -17.51 11.04
N ILE A 693 -23.10 -17.92 11.59
CA ILE A 693 -23.32 -19.27 12.17
C ILE A 693 -22.98 -20.41 11.19
N PHE A 694 -23.25 -20.26 9.89
CA PHE A 694 -22.95 -21.29 8.88
C PHE A 694 -21.74 -20.99 7.99
N SER A 695 -20.94 -19.96 8.34
CA SER A 695 -19.82 -19.49 7.51
C SER A 695 -18.70 -20.53 7.37
N ASP A 696 -18.41 -21.31 8.43
CA ASP A 696 -17.39 -22.37 8.40
C ASP A 696 -17.90 -23.66 7.72
N THR A 697 -18.26 -23.57 6.45
CA THR A 697 -18.64 -24.72 5.61
C THR A 697 -17.51 -25.08 4.66
N LYS A 698 -17.15 -26.37 4.57
CA LYS A 698 -16.17 -26.89 3.58
C LYS A 698 -16.75 -28.08 2.81
N ILE A 699 -16.33 -28.21 1.55
CA ILE A 699 -16.57 -29.39 0.73
C ILE A 699 -15.34 -30.28 0.85
N LEU A 700 -15.52 -31.51 1.34
CA LEU A 700 -14.46 -32.47 1.59
C LEU A 700 -14.68 -33.74 0.77
N ASN A 701 -13.58 -34.33 0.29
CA ASN A 701 -13.56 -35.50 -0.59
C ASN A 701 -14.53 -35.37 -1.79
N MET A 702 -14.64 -34.16 -2.34
CA MET A 702 -15.42 -33.79 -3.54
C MET A 702 -16.93 -34.14 -3.53
N GLY A 703 -17.53 -34.43 -2.37
CA GLY A 703 -18.96 -34.75 -2.32
C GLY A 703 -19.60 -34.77 -0.94
N ASN A 704 -18.91 -34.25 0.08
CA ASN A 704 -19.41 -34.15 1.46
C ASN A 704 -19.32 -32.69 1.91
N ARG A 705 -20.45 -32.09 2.28
CA ARG A 705 -20.52 -30.72 2.79
C ARG A 705 -20.56 -30.78 4.31
N VAL A 706 -19.51 -30.27 4.96
CA VAL A 706 -19.38 -30.30 6.42
C VAL A 706 -19.23 -28.89 6.96
N SER A 707 -20.04 -28.54 7.95
CA SER A 707 -19.96 -27.27 8.66
C SER A 707 -20.00 -27.43 10.18
N GLN A 708 -19.58 -26.39 10.91
CA GLN A 708 -19.51 -26.39 12.36
C GLN A 708 -19.89 -25.02 12.91
N THR A 709 -20.66 -25.01 14.00
CA THR A 709 -20.89 -23.86 14.88
C THR A 709 -20.34 -24.19 16.25
N LYS A 710 -19.46 -23.34 16.77
CA LYS A 710 -18.95 -23.44 18.14
C LYS A 710 -19.77 -22.50 19.03
N ILE A 711 -20.28 -23.02 20.15
CA ILE A 711 -21.04 -22.24 21.12
C ILE A 711 -20.42 -22.38 22.51
N PHE A 712 -20.56 -21.35 23.35
CA PHE A 712 -20.20 -21.46 24.76
C PHE A 712 -21.37 -22.07 25.54
N ALA A 713 -21.10 -22.69 26.68
CA ALA A 713 -22.13 -23.32 27.50
C ALA A 713 -23.27 -22.35 27.89
N ARG A 714 -22.96 -21.06 28.06
CA ARG A 714 -23.96 -20.01 28.34
C ARG A 714 -24.80 -19.63 27.13
N ASN A 715 -24.29 -19.79 25.90
CA ASN A 715 -25.08 -19.58 24.69
C ASN A 715 -26.07 -20.73 24.42
N TYR A 716 -25.95 -21.87 25.11
CA TYR A 716 -26.79 -23.02 24.82
C TYR A 716 -28.28 -22.71 25.00
N THR A 717 -28.66 -21.94 26.03
CA THR A 717 -30.06 -21.53 26.23
C THR A 717 -30.60 -20.72 25.04
N THR A 718 -29.78 -19.82 24.49
CA THR A 718 -30.12 -19.06 23.27
C THR A 718 -30.21 -19.99 22.07
N PHE A 719 -29.24 -20.89 21.89
CA PHE A 719 -29.26 -21.89 20.83
C PHE A 719 -30.52 -22.77 20.89
N GLU A 720 -30.86 -23.30 22.07
CA GLU A 720 -32.04 -24.15 22.28
C GLU A 720 -33.34 -23.42 21.92
N THR A 721 -33.44 -22.14 22.27
CA THR A 721 -34.58 -21.27 21.92
C THR A 721 -34.78 -21.17 20.40
N TYR A 722 -33.69 -21.11 19.63
CA TYR A 722 -33.72 -20.93 18.17
C TYR A 722 -33.42 -22.21 17.37
N ALA A 723 -33.22 -23.36 18.01
CA ALA A 723 -32.65 -24.55 17.38
C ALA A 723 -33.46 -25.02 16.16
N ASN A 724 -34.78 -25.00 16.23
CA ASN A 724 -35.65 -25.40 15.12
C ASN A 724 -35.51 -24.47 13.90
N GLU A 725 -35.43 -23.16 14.15
CA GLU A 725 -35.29 -22.17 13.09
C GLU A 725 -33.89 -22.22 12.45
N LEU A 726 -32.85 -22.37 13.27
CA LEU A 726 -31.48 -22.57 12.78
C LEU A 726 -31.35 -23.84 11.92
N ARG A 727 -31.95 -24.96 12.35
CA ARG A 727 -31.99 -26.20 11.55
C ARG A 727 -32.72 -26.00 10.23
N ARG A 728 -33.82 -25.22 10.21
CA ARG A 728 -34.58 -24.89 8.99
C ARG A 728 -33.73 -24.12 8.00
N ILE A 729 -33.02 -23.09 8.47
CA ILE A 729 -32.11 -22.28 7.65
C ILE A 729 -30.94 -23.12 7.13
N TRP A 730 -30.32 -23.93 7.99
CA TRP A 730 -29.26 -24.84 7.58
C TRP A 730 -29.72 -25.84 6.51
N TYR A 731 -30.89 -26.44 6.70
CA TYR A 731 -31.49 -27.37 5.74
C TYR A 731 -31.71 -26.71 4.37
N GLN A 732 -32.28 -25.50 4.35
CA GLN A 732 -32.44 -24.74 3.10
C GLN A 732 -31.09 -24.47 2.41
N ASN A 733 -30.06 -24.10 3.18
CA ASN A 733 -28.71 -23.88 2.66
C ASN A 733 -28.11 -25.18 2.08
N ALA A 734 -28.40 -26.33 2.68
CA ALA A 734 -27.96 -27.63 2.21
C ALA A 734 -28.68 -28.03 0.90
N GLN A 735 -29.99 -27.79 0.81
CA GLN A 735 -30.77 -28.00 -0.42
C GLN A 735 -30.24 -27.14 -1.57
N ASN A 736 -30.09 -25.83 -1.35
CA ASN A 736 -29.57 -24.89 -2.37
C ASN A 736 -28.16 -25.31 -2.85
N ALA A 737 -27.31 -25.81 -1.94
CA ALA A 737 -25.97 -26.28 -2.28
C ALA A 737 -26.01 -27.55 -3.14
N PHE A 738 -26.92 -28.49 -2.85
CA PHE A 738 -27.13 -29.69 -3.67
C PHE A 738 -27.73 -29.36 -5.04
N GLU A 739 -28.66 -28.40 -5.12
CA GLU A 739 -29.21 -27.90 -6.40
C GLU A 739 -28.12 -27.26 -7.27
N SER A 740 -27.16 -26.58 -6.65
CA SER A 740 -26.02 -25.99 -7.34
C SER A 740 -24.96 -27.02 -7.75
N ASN A 741 -24.83 -28.12 -7.00
CA ASN A 741 -23.91 -29.21 -7.28
C ASN A 741 -24.45 -30.56 -6.76
N HIS A 742 -25.00 -31.36 -7.68
CA HIS A 742 -25.61 -32.65 -7.39
C HIS A 742 -24.64 -33.74 -6.91
N GLU A 743 -23.33 -33.51 -6.91
CA GLU A 743 -22.33 -34.44 -6.35
C GLU A 743 -22.25 -34.37 -4.81
N GLN A 744 -22.81 -33.32 -4.21
CA GLN A 744 -22.85 -33.11 -2.77
C GLN A 744 -23.96 -33.93 -2.10
N LEU A 745 -23.66 -35.20 -1.84
CA LEU A 745 -24.63 -36.22 -1.41
C LEU A 745 -24.68 -36.44 0.11
N LEU A 746 -23.82 -35.81 0.90
CA LEU A 746 -23.84 -35.89 2.37
C LEU A 746 -23.61 -34.52 2.98
N HIS A 747 -24.54 -34.07 3.82
CA HIS A 747 -24.50 -32.78 4.48
C HIS A 747 -24.49 -32.96 6.00
N LEU A 748 -23.46 -32.44 6.65
CA LEU A 748 -23.23 -32.56 8.08
C LEU A 748 -23.05 -31.17 8.70
N HIS A 749 -23.68 -30.92 9.85
CA HIS A 749 -23.43 -29.73 10.66
C HIS A 749 -23.24 -30.07 12.13
N MET A 750 -22.15 -29.61 12.72
CA MET A 750 -21.86 -29.81 14.13
C MET A 750 -22.22 -28.56 14.93
N ILE A 751 -22.96 -28.74 16.03
CA ILE A 751 -23.03 -27.78 17.12
C ILE A 751 -22.14 -28.32 18.23
N SER A 752 -21.06 -27.60 18.54
CA SER A 752 -20.04 -28.04 19.49
C SER A 752 -19.84 -27.03 20.61
N THR A 753 -19.74 -27.51 21.84
CA THR A 753 -19.48 -26.67 23.00
C THR A 753 -18.00 -26.41 23.19
N VAL A 754 -17.60 -25.14 23.19
CA VAL A 754 -16.25 -24.73 23.56
C VAL A 754 -16.15 -24.50 25.07
N THR A 755 -15.00 -24.86 25.63
CA THR A 755 -14.70 -24.66 27.04
C THR A 755 -14.65 -23.17 27.37
N SER A 756 -15.27 -22.73 28.46
CA SER A 756 -15.24 -21.31 28.85
C SER A 756 -13.87 -20.91 29.41
N ALA A 757 -13.59 -19.60 29.48
CA ALA A 757 -12.32 -19.13 30.05
C ALA A 757 -12.13 -19.54 31.52
N ASP A 758 -13.22 -19.49 32.30
CA ASP A 758 -13.27 -19.89 33.71
C ASP A 758 -12.94 -21.38 33.90
N ASP A 759 -13.47 -22.18 33.00
CA ASP A 759 -13.31 -23.62 32.98
C ASP A 759 -11.86 -24.03 32.72
N LEU A 760 -11.23 -23.38 31.73
CA LEU A 760 -9.82 -23.56 31.39
C LEU A 760 -8.92 -23.14 32.56
N PHE A 761 -9.23 -22.01 33.20
CA PHE A 761 -8.47 -21.51 34.35
C PHE A 761 -8.57 -22.43 35.58
N LYS A 762 -9.73 -23.05 35.82
CA LYS A 762 -9.94 -23.99 36.93
C LYS A 762 -9.25 -25.34 36.70
N GLY A 763 -8.99 -25.71 35.45
CA GLY A 763 -8.26 -26.93 35.08
C GLY A 763 -8.94 -28.25 35.47
N LYS A 764 -10.27 -28.26 35.64
CA LYS A 764 -11.05 -29.46 36.00
C LYS A 764 -11.70 -30.08 34.77
N GLU A 765 -11.96 -31.39 34.82
CA GLU A 765 -12.81 -32.04 33.81
C GLU A 765 -14.26 -31.58 34.05
N ILE A 766 -14.92 -31.07 33.01
CA ILE A 766 -16.22 -30.41 33.15
C ILE A 766 -17.28 -31.21 32.42
N SER A 767 -18.33 -31.53 33.18
CA SER A 767 -19.58 -32.00 32.62
C SER A 767 -20.47 -30.79 32.37
N TYR A 768 -20.89 -30.61 31.13
CA TYR A 768 -21.92 -29.64 30.78
C TYR A 768 -23.31 -30.23 31.06
N TRP A 769 -24.30 -29.36 31.30
CA TRP A 769 -25.68 -29.77 31.59
C TRP A 769 -26.47 -30.12 30.31
N HIS A 770 -25.93 -29.77 29.15
CA HIS A 770 -26.53 -29.94 27.84
C HIS A 770 -25.73 -30.92 26.96
N GLN A 771 -26.23 -31.16 25.74
CA GLN A 771 -25.61 -32.04 24.75
C GLN A 771 -25.22 -31.26 23.49
N ASP A 772 -24.14 -31.69 22.85
CA ASP A 772 -23.75 -31.22 21.51
C ASP A 772 -24.56 -31.97 20.43
N GLU A 773 -24.64 -31.40 19.24
CA GLU A 773 -25.45 -31.94 18.15
C GLU A 773 -24.64 -32.17 16.86
N LEU A 774 -24.99 -33.22 16.12
CA LEU A 774 -24.58 -33.44 14.73
C LEU A 774 -25.84 -33.59 13.87
N TRP A 775 -26.10 -32.60 13.03
CA TRP A 775 -27.20 -32.57 12.09
C TRP A 775 -26.78 -33.24 10.78
N ILE A 776 -27.66 -34.08 10.26
CA ILE A 776 -27.37 -34.95 9.13
C ILE A 776 -28.51 -34.86 8.14
N TRP A 777 -28.17 -34.54 6.90
CA TRP A 777 -29.09 -34.56 5.77
C TRP A 777 -28.45 -35.27 4.58
N ILE A 778 -29.28 -36.04 3.87
CA ILE A 778 -28.95 -36.66 2.59
C ILE A 778 -30.06 -36.32 1.57
N PRO A 779 -29.70 -35.96 0.33
CA PRO A 779 -30.68 -35.73 -0.73
C PRO A 779 -31.38 -37.03 -1.12
N PRO A 780 -32.63 -36.97 -1.61
CA PRO A 780 -33.42 -38.14 -2.00
C PRO A 780 -33.02 -38.66 -3.38
N VAL A 781 -31.77 -39.08 -3.53
CA VAL A 781 -31.20 -39.64 -4.78
C VAL A 781 -30.41 -40.91 -4.51
N ASP A 782 -30.31 -41.75 -5.52
CA ASP A 782 -29.56 -43.01 -5.44
C ASP A 782 -28.09 -42.75 -5.07
N GLY A 783 -27.58 -43.53 -4.12
CA GLY A 783 -26.20 -43.44 -3.62
C GLY A 783 -25.98 -42.51 -2.41
N ALA A 784 -26.91 -41.61 -2.08
CA ALA A 784 -26.79 -40.76 -0.88
C ALA A 784 -26.90 -41.57 0.42
N ALA A 785 -27.82 -42.53 0.47
CA ALA A 785 -27.97 -43.46 1.60
C ALA A 785 -26.69 -44.31 1.81
N GLU A 786 -26.06 -44.79 0.74
CA GLU A 786 -24.81 -45.56 0.82
C GLU A 786 -23.65 -44.71 1.35
N LYS A 787 -23.54 -43.44 0.93
CA LYS A 787 -22.54 -42.52 1.51
C LYS A 787 -22.73 -42.32 3.02
N LEU A 788 -23.97 -42.20 3.49
CA LEU A 788 -24.25 -42.10 4.92
C LEU A 788 -23.88 -43.39 5.67
N LYS A 789 -24.19 -44.57 5.10
CA LYS A 789 -23.79 -45.87 5.69
C LYS A 789 -22.27 -46.00 5.82
N LEU A 790 -21.53 -45.61 4.77
CA LEU A 790 -20.06 -45.62 4.76
C LEU A 790 -19.50 -44.69 5.83
N PHE A 791 -20.02 -43.45 5.91
CA PHE A 791 -19.63 -42.49 6.93
C PHE A 791 -19.86 -43.05 8.34
N LEU A 792 -21.07 -43.50 8.65
CA LEU A 792 -21.42 -44.01 9.98
C LEU A 792 -20.60 -45.25 10.37
N SER A 793 -20.36 -46.15 9.41
CA SER A 793 -19.56 -47.35 9.64
C SER A 793 -18.09 -47.04 9.91
N SER A 794 -17.53 -46.03 9.22
CA SER A 794 -16.19 -45.54 9.49
C SER A 794 -16.14 -44.79 10.83
N PHE A 795 -17.13 -43.94 11.10
CA PHE A 795 -17.22 -43.11 12.30
C PHE A 795 -17.32 -43.95 13.58
N LYS A 796 -18.12 -45.03 13.59
CA LYS A 796 -18.23 -45.95 14.75
C LYS A 796 -16.95 -46.72 15.06
N SER A 797 -16.03 -46.85 14.09
CA SER A 797 -14.78 -47.62 14.28
C SER A 797 -13.75 -46.90 15.15
N SER A 798 -13.94 -45.58 15.36
CA SER A 798 -13.02 -44.75 16.15
C SER A 798 -13.12 -45.05 17.65
N PRO A 799 -12.00 -45.36 18.34
CA PRO A 799 -12.00 -45.54 19.79
C PRO A 799 -12.54 -44.32 20.56
N LYS A 800 -12.30 -43.11 20.04
CA LYS A 800 -12.80 -41.87 20.64
C LYS A 800 -14.33 -41.77 20.58
N ILE A 801 -14.95 -42.24 19.48
CA ILE A 801 -16.41 -42.22 19.31
C ILE A 801 -17.07 -43.28 20.20
N GLN A 802 -16.43 -44.45 20.35
CA GLN A 802 -16.89 -45.49 21.26
C GLN A 802 -16.78 -45.09 22.74
N ALA A 803 -15.82 -44.23 23.08
CA ALA A 803 -15.64 -43.74 24.45
C ALA A 803 -16.70 -42.71 24.89
N ILE A 804 -17.46 -42.13 23.96
CA ILE A 804 -18.58 -41.23 24.28
C ILE A 804 -19.75 -42.11 24.74
N GLY A 805 -20.09 -42.03 26.02
CA GLY A 805 -21.06 -42.95 26.65
C GLY A 805 -22.53 -42.61 26.35
N ASN A 806 -22.88 -41.34 26.18
CA ASN A 806 -24.28 -40.88 26.13
C ASN A 806 -24.70 -40.39 24.74
N TRP A 807 -24.83 -41.31 23.79
CA TRP A 807 -25.42 -41.00 22.48
C TRP A 807 -26.94 -41.08 22.50
N ASN A 808 -27.62 -40.21 21.75
CA ASN A 808 -29.00 -40.41 21.33
C ASN A 808 -29.23 -39.81 19.94
N ILE A 809 -30.25 -40.27 19.23
CA ILE A 809 -30.60 -39.72 17.92
C ILE A 809 -32.09 -39.42 17.82
N GLU A 810 -32.41 -38.29 17.22
CA GLU A 810 -33.77 -37.85 16.91
C GLU A 810 -33.93 -37.70 15.39
N PHE A 811 -35.01 -38.26 14.85
CA PHE A 811 -35.40 -38.09 13.45
C PHE A 811 -36.61 -37.16 13.39
N LEU A 812 -36.57 -36.11 12.57
CA LEU A 812 -37.59 -35.05 12.58
C LEU A 812 -38.63 -35.19 11.45
N GLY A 813 -38.23 -35.58 10.24
CA GLY A 813 -39.14 -35.54 9.07
C GLY A 813 -39.64 -36.90 8.57
N GLU A 814 -40.27 -36.86 7.39
CA GLU A 814 -40.94 -38.02 6.78
C GLU A 814 -40.00 -39.19 6.42
N ASN A 815 -38.69 -38.91 6.23
CA ASN A 815 -37.65 -39.91 5.98
C ASN A 815 -37.14 -40.64 7.24
N ALA A 816 -37.75 -40.43 8.41
CA ALA A 816 -37.32 -41.00 9.68
C ALA A 816 -37.18 -42.53 9.67
N LYS A 817 -38.05 -43.25 8.96
CA LYS A 817 -37.98 -44.72 8.88
C LYS A 817 -36.72 -45.21 8.16
N GLU A 818 -36.40 -44.59 7.03
CA GLU A 818 -35.22 -44.90 6.22
C GLU A 818 -33.93 -44.60 7.00
N LEU A 819 -33.85 -43.39 7.58
CA LEU A 819 -32.71 -42.99 8.40
C LEU A 819 -32.55 -43.89 9.64
N SER A 820 -33.64 -44.26 10.33
CA SER A 820 -33.61 -45.20 11.46
C SER A 820 -33.00 -46.55 11.06
N GLN A 821 -33.34 -47.07 9.88
CA GLN A 821 -32.79 -48.31 9.36
C GLN A 821 -31.28 -48.17 9.07
N ILE A 822 -30.87 -47.11 8.36
CA ILE A 822 -29.46 -46.83 8.07
C ILE A 822 -28.62 -46.77 9.36
N PHE A 823 -29.11 -46.08 10.40
CA PHE A 823 -28.42 -45.97 11.68
C PHE A 823 -28.33 -47.31 12.43
N LYS A 824 -29.38 -48.13 12.40
CA LYS A 824 -29.37 -49.48 13.01
C LYS A 824 -28.35 -50.41 12.36
N GLU A 825 -28.19 -50.32 11.06
CA GLU A 825 -27.25 -51.15 10.29
C GLU A 825 -25.80 -50.66 10.42
N SER A 826 -25.60 -49.34 10.44
CA SER A 826 -24.29 -48.74 10.17
C SER A 826 -23.63 -48.07 11.38
N PHE A 827 -24.35 -47.77 12.47
CA PHE A 827 -23.81 -47.05 13.62
C PHE A 827 -23.88 -47.84 14.95
N LEU A 828 -23.61 -47.16 16.08
CA LEU A 828 -23.74 -47.72 17.43
C LEU A 828 -25.21 -47.99 17.79
N LYS A 829 -25.45 -48.96 18.67
CA LYS A 829 -26.78 -49.20 19.24
C LYS A 829 -27.11 -48.11 20.26
N ILE A 830 -27.86 -47.10 19.83
CA ILE A 830 -28.17 -45.91 20.62
C ILE A 830 -29.69 -45.68 20.70
N PRO A 831 -30.20 -45.03 21.76
CA PRO A 831 -31.59 -44.59 21.85
C PRO A 831 -32.03 -43.77 20.64
N GLN A 832 -33.17 -44.13 20.05
CA GLN A 832 -33.76 -43.44 18.90
C GLN A 832 -35.10 -42.82 19.27
N LYS A 833 -35.28 -41.54 18.95
CA LYS A 833 -36.56 -40.82 19.06
C LYS A 833 -37.14 -40.62 17.65
N MET A 834 -38.33 -41.17 17.44
CA MET A 834 -39.10 -41.01 16.20
C MET A 834 -39.96 -39.75 16.29
N PRO A 835 -40.30 -39.11 15.15
CA PRO A 835 -41.16 -37.93 15.16
C PRO A 835 -42.59 -38.31 15.57
N ASP A 836 -43.31 -37.39 16.20
CA ASP A 836 -44.72 -37.61 16.54
C ASP A 836 -45.54 -37.74 15.26
N SER A 837 -46.34 -38.81 15.16
CA SER A 837 -47.07 -39.17 13.93
C SER A 837 -48.09 -38.12 13.46
N LYS A 838 -48.40 -37.13 14.31
CA LYS A 838 -49.29 -35.99 14.01
C LYS A 838 -48.55 -34.73 13.52
N THR A 839 -47.25 -34.59 13.81
CA THR A 839 -46.43 -33.41 13.45
C THR A 839 -45.39 -33.71 12.36
N ALA A 840 -45.13 -34.99 12.07
CA ALA A 840 -44.18 -35.43 11.04
C ALA A 840 -44.41 -34.82 9.64
N LYS A 841 -45.65 -34.42 9.30
CA LYS A 841 -45.96 -33.65 8.08
C LYS A 841 -45.60 -32.18 8.28
N GLY A 842 -44.47 -31.76 7.72
CA GLY A 842 -43.97 -30.37 7.76
C GLY A 842 -42.70 -30.17 8.60
N GLU A 843 -42.21 -31.21 9.27
CA GLU A 843 -40.93 -31.21 9.96
C GLU A 843 -39.76 -31.53 9.00
N LEU A 844 -38.55 -31.07 9.35
CA LEU A 844 -37.36 -31.13 8.51
C LEU A 844 -36.87 -32.59 8.34
N PRO A 845 -36.59 -33.08 7.11
CA PRO A 845 -36.17 -34.46 6.86
C PRO A 845 -34.68 -34.72 7.21
N ILE A 846 -34.31 -34.41 8.45
CA ILE A 846 -32.94 -34.50 8.97
C ILE A 846 -32.86 -35.44 10.17
N ALA A 847 -31.66 -35.95 10.44
CA ALA A 847 -31.34 -36.62 11.70
C ALA A 847 -30.49 -35.71 12.60
N VAL A 848 -30.78 -35.71 13.90
CA VAL A 848 -30.02 -34.98 14.92
C VAL A 848 -29.43 -35.99 15.90
N LEU A 849 -28.12 -36.22 15.78
CA LEU A 849 -27.36 -37.09 16.67
C LEU A 849 -26.78 -36.25 17.82
N ARG A 850 -27.10 -36.59 19.07
CA ARG A 850 -26.65 -35.87 20.27
C ARG A 850 -25.67 -36.70 21.10
N TYR A 851 -24.76 -36.00 21.76
CA TYR A 851 -23.70 -36.58 22.59
C TYR A 851 -23.28 -35.62 23.70
N ASP A 852 -22.53 -36.11 24.69
CA ASP A 852 -22.01 -35.30 25.78
C ASP A 852 -21.26 -34.07 25.24
N ALA A 853 -21.70 -32.88 25.66
CA ALA A 853 -21.12 -31.64 25.19
C ALA A 853 -19.63 -31.56 25.54
N GLY A 854 -18.84 -30.97 24.65
CA GLY A 854 -17.42 -30.81 24.86
C GLY A 854 -16.57 -32.03 24.48
N ARG A 855 -17.17 -33.14 24.00
CA ARG A 855 -16.43 -34.37 23.65
C ARG A 855 -15.95 -34.40 22.20
N LEU A 856 -16.59 -33.67 21.28
CA LEU A 856 -16.21 -33.58 19.86
C LEU A 856 -15.95 -32.13 19.44
N ASN A 857 -14.88 -31.54 19.99
CA ASN A 857 -14.63 -30.10 19.85
C ASN A 857 -13.60 -29.75 18.76
N SER A 858 -12.83 -30.73 18.28
CA SER A 858 -11.65 -30.47 17.44
C SER A 858 -11.93 -30.63 15.95
N ARG A 859 -12.31 -29.51 15.31
CA ARG A 859 -12.39 -29.24 13.86
C ARG A 859 -13.09 -30.32 13.01
N LYS A 860 -13.29 -30.02 11.73
CA LYS A 860 -13.59 -31.01 10.68
C LYS A 860 -12.68 -32.24 10.76
N GLY A 861 -11.47 -32.16 11.32
CA GLY A 861 -10.54 -33.29 11.50
C GLY A 861 -11.03 -34.45 12.37
N MET A 862 -12.06 -34.29 13.20
CA MET A 862 -12.67 -35.42 13.94
C MET A 862 -13.76 -36.17 13.13
N ILE A 863 -14.28 -35.56 12.06
CA ILE A 863 -15.29 -36.17 11.17
C ILE A 863 -14.68 -36.52 9.80
N ALA A 864 -13.84 -35.64 9.27
CA ALA A 864 -13.23 -35.70 7.94
C ALA A 864 -12.49 -37.02 7.64
N PRO A 865 -11.72 -37.62 8.57
CA PRO A 865 -11.08 -38.90 8.33
C PRO A 865 -12.08 -40.04 8.05
N PHE A 866 -13.32 -39.89 8.52
CA PHE A 866 -14.38 -40.88 8.40
C PHE A 866 -15.32 -40.61 7.21
N LEU A 867 -15.17 -39.47 6.53
CA LEU A 867 -15.98 -39.14 5.35
C LEU A 867 -15.64 -40.08 4.18
N PRO A 868 -16.65 -40.59 3.46
CA PRO A 868 -16.41 -41.41 2.29
C PRO A 868 -15.63 -40.63 1.24
N LYS A 869 -14.64 -41.29 0.63
CA LYS A 869 -13.99 -40.83 -0.59
C LYS A 869 -14.83 -41.30 -1.77
N LEU A 870 -14.93 -40.51 -2.83
CA LEU A 870 -15.38 -41.04 -4.11
C LEU A 870 -14.45 -42.21 -4.48
N SER A 871 -15.03 -43.38 -4.77
CA SER A 871 -14.31 -44.39 -5.54
C SER A 871 -13.84 -43.73 -6.82
N GLN A 872 -12.54 -43.84 -7.13
CA GLN A 872 -12.06 -43.51 -8.47
C GLN A 872 -12.78 -44.34 -9.52
#